data_AF-A0A3A9GAS6-F1
#
_entry.id   AF-A0A3A9GAS6-F1
#
_cell.length_a   1.000
_cell.length_b   1.000
_cell.length_c   1.000
_cell.angle_alpha   90.00
_cell.angle_beta   90.00
_cell.angle_gamma   90.00
#
_symmetry.space_group_name_H-M   'P 1'
#
loop_
_entity.id
_entity.type
_entity.pdbx_description
1 polymer ?
#
loop_
_entity_poly.entity_id
_entity_poly.type
_entity_poly.pdbx_seq_one_letter_code
_entity_poly.pdbx_strand_id
1 'polypeptide(L)'
;MKRTGYCGALREKDIGSHAVVMGWAQNKRDMGGVIFIDLRDREGVLQVVLDAQTLSPQDFSAAESLKLESVVAVSGEIQRRDESTYNPRIATGDVELKAQTLEVLSEAETLPFSLEGSVREDLRLKYRYLDLRRPAMLDNLRFRARVMSLISNYLDSQGFIQVETPMLTKSTPEGARDYLVPSRVHPGQFYALPQSPQIFKQLLMVGGIDKYYQIARCFRDEDLRADRQPEFTQVDMELSFVDQEEILQHLERMFQYLFREVKGTELTGPFPRLTWQEAMDRYGTDKPDLRFDLPIVDLTAQMENCGFSVFEKAVEAGGKVRAINVKGQGSFPRSTIEMLTEKAMEYGAKGMAWIAWKEDGEINSILTKYFSKEAFQTILNTVEARPGDFILFCADRFPVVCRTLGGLRLDLADLLSLRKPGDYRFLMVTDFPEFEYSEEENRYVATHHPFTMPYPEDIPYLLSDPARVRAQAYDVVLNGIELGSGSIRIHRKEVQQKMFEALGFSEEQIEARFGFMVHAFQYGTPPHGGFAFGLDRFVMQMLEAPSLRDVVAFPKNKDARCPMTDAPNLVDAGQLDALGLLERSGSFGSSVVSKQKSTGIDVDRIADLAKLRAPAQEREKIAAQMQEMITFANQLGELDTSGVEPMAHVIPISNVFRKDQPIPSFEREALLQNAPKQLDGYYFVPRVVE
;
A
#
# COMPACT_ATOMS: atom_id res chain seq x y z
N MET A 1 12.43 37.66 -20.48
CA MET A 1 13.91 37.42 -20.37
C MET A 1 14.28 35.96 -20.73
N LYS A 2 15.56 35.55 -20.78
CA LYS A 2 15.99 34.12 -20.95
C LYS A 2 16.93 33.70 -19.81
N ARG A 3 16.63 32.58 -19.12
CA ARG A 3 17.43 32.07 -17.99
C ARG A 3 18.88 31.76 -18.42
N THR A 4 19.85 32.22 -17.63
CA THR A 4 21.28 31.92 -17.83
C THR A 4 21.89 31.09 -16.70
N GLY A 5 21.23 31.02 -15.52
CA GLY A 5 21.65 30.19 -14.40
C GLY A 5 20.47 29.67 -13.58
N TYR A 6 20.67 28.55 -12.89
CA TYR A 6 19.72 28.07 -11.88
C TYR A 6 20.03 28.72 -10.54
N CYS A 7 18.98 29.07 -9.78
CA CYS A 7 19.04 29.78 -8.51
C CYS A 7 20.02 29.10 -7.55
N GLY A 8 19.78 27.82 -7.23
CA GLY A 8 20.61 27.07 -6.29
C GLY A 8 21.98 26.62 -6.81
N ALA A 9 22.33 26.90 -8.07
CA ALA A 9 23.59 26.49 -8.68
C ALA A 9 24.72 27.55 -8.57
N LEU A 10 24.38 28.79 -8.28
CA LEU A 10 25.34 29.90 -8.19
C LEU A 10 26.22 29.81 -6.94
N ARG A 11 27.50 30.16 -7.05
CA ARG A 11 28.52 30.06 -5.99
C ARG A 11 29.41 31.31 -5.98
N GLU A 12 30.34 31.39 -5.02
CA GLU A 12 31.30 32.51 -4.91
C GLU A 12 32.08 32.77 -6.20
N LYS A 13 32.38 31.73 -7.00
CA LYS A 13 33.06 31.86 -8.29
C LYS A 13 32.31 32.70 -9.32
N ASP A 14 31.00 32.91 -9.12
CA ASP A 14 30.11 33.62 -10.04
C ASP A 14 29.96 35.11 -9.66
N ILE A 15 30.60 35.57 -8.58
CA ILE A 15 30.56 36.98 -8.14
C ILE A 15 31.08 37.91 -9.25
N GLY A 16 30.37 39.02 -9.47
CA GLY A 16 30.65 40.00 -10.53
C GLY A 16 30.10 39.62 -11.90
N SER A 17 29.53 38.42 -12.05
CA SER A 17 28.87 38.00 -13.30
C SER A 17 27.41 38.49 -13.35
N HIS A 18 26.90 38.66 -14.57
CA HIS A 18 25.49 38.95 -14.81
C HIS A 18 24.71 37.64 -15.01
N ALA A 19 23.59 37.50 -14.31
CA ALA A 19 22.74 36.31 -14.36
C ALA A 19 21.27 36.67 -14.54
N VAL A 20 20.55 35.82 -15.28
CA VAL A 20 19.10 35.79 -15.38
C VAL A 20 18.61 34.52 -14.70
N VAL A 21 17.92 34.67 -13.59
CA VAL A 21 17.34 33.57 -12.81
C VAL A 21 15.83 33.60 -12.91
N MET A 22 15.21 32.41 -12.88
CA MET A 22 13.76 32.27 -13.01
C MET A 22 13.28 31.20 -12.05
N GLY A 23 12.22 31.49 -11.30
CA GLY A 23 11.73 30.60 -10.26
C GLY A 23 10.48 31.11 -9.55
N TRP A 24 10.21 30.52 -8.38
CA TRP A 24 9.10 30.85 -7.51
C TRP A 24 9.57 31.68 -6.32
N ALA A 25 8.89 32.78 -6.02
CA ALA A 25 9.16 33.57 -4.82
C ALA A 25 8.75 32.79 -3.57
N GLN A 26 9.70 32.12 -2.91
CA GLN A 26 9.44 31.27 -1.74
C GLN A 26 9.18 32.11 -0.49
N ASN A 27 10.04 33.09 -0.23
CA ASN A 27 9.90 34.04 0.87
C ASN A 27 10.08 35.46 0.35
N LYS A 28 9.46 36.41 1.05
CA LYS A 28 9.61 37.83 0.80
C LYS A 28 9.75 38.57 2.13
N ARG A 29 10.76 39.44 2.20
CA ARG A 29 11.02 40.32 3.34
C ARG A 29 11.12 41.75 2.82
N ASP A 30 10.22 42.61 3.28
CA ASP A 30 10.14 44.00 2.86
C ASP A 30 10.69 44.91 3.97
N MET A 31 11.69 45.73 3.64
CA MET A 31 12.31 46.70 4.54
C MET A 31 12.05 48.15 4.07
N GLY A 32 11.00 48.37 3.27
CA GLY A 32 10.59 49.66 2.73
C GLY A 32 11.32 50.01 1.43
N GLY A 33 12.59 50.40 1.51
CA GLY A 33 13.39 50.77 0.33
C GLY A 33 14.10 49.59 -0.35
N VAL A 34 14.15 48.45 0.33
CA VAL A 34 14.83 47.23 -0.13
C VAL A 34 13.94 46.03 0.19
N ILE A 35 13.73 45.18 -0.82
CA ILE A 35 12.97 43.94 -0.71
C ILE A 35 13.91 42.77 -0.97
N PHE A 36 13.86 41.76 -0.09
CA PHE A 36 14.56 40.51 -0.27
C PHE A 36 13.57 39.42 -0.66
N ILE A 37 13.86 38.73 -1.77
CA ILE A 37 13.10 37.57 -2.22
C ILE A 37 14.01 36.36 -2.19
N ASP A 38 13.55 35.27 -1.57
CA ASP A 38 14.17 33.97 -1.74
C ASP A 38 13.56 33.33 -2.99
N LEU A 39 14.30 33.34 -4.10
CA LEU A 39 13.84 32.78 -5.38
C LEU A 39 14.25 31.30 -5.47
N ARG A 40 13.25 30.41 -5.57
CA ARG A 40 13.44 28.96 -5.63
C ARG A 40 13.29 28.44 -7.05
N ASP A 41 14.19 27.55 -7.45
CA ASP A 41 13.98 26.64 -8.58
C ASP A 41 14.38 25.21 -8.20
N ARG A 42 14.48 24.31 -9.20
CA ARG A 42 14.79 22.91 -8.95
C ARG A 42 16.18 22.67 -8.33
N GLU A 43 17.15 23.57 -8.51
CA GLU A 43 18.51 23.40 -7.98
C GLU A 43 18.66 24.00 -6.57
N GLY A 44 17.68 24.78 -6.12
CA GLY A 44 17.64 25.34 -4.77
C GLY A 44 17.15 26.79 -4.74
N VAL A 45 17.57 27.52 -3.72
CA VAL A 45 17.13 28.88 -3.43
C VAL A 45 18.28 29.85 -3.66
N LEU A 46 17.99 31.05 -4.16
CA LEU A 46 18.90 32.19 -4.25
C LEU A 46 18.23 33.43 -3.65
N GLN A 47 18.94 34.19 -2.82
CA GLN A 47 18.44 35.50 -2.38
C GLN A 47 18.59 36.51 -3.52
N VAL A 48 17.52 37.22 -3.80
CA VAL A 48 17.44 38.33 -4.74
C VAL A 48 17.18 39.59 -3.93
N VAL A 49 18.02 40.60 -4.14
CA VAL A 49 17.90 41.92 -3.51
C VAL A 49 17.33 42.90 -4.53
N LEU A 50 16.19 43.49 -4.19
CA LEU A 50 15.48 44.45 -5.01
C LEU A 50 15.54 45.81 -4.30
N ASP A 51 16.31 46.73 -4.86
CA ASP A 51 16.54 48.07 -4.30
C ASP A 51 15.80 49.11 -5.15
N ALA A 52 15.01 49.97 -4.52
CA ALA A 52 14.27 51.05 -5.18
C ALA A 52 15.18 52.04 -5.94
N GLN A 53 16.46 52.13 -5.57
CA GLN A 53 17.44 52.97 -6.26
C GLN A 53 17.97 52.32 -7.54
N THR A 54 17.94 50.98 -7.63
CA THR A 54 18.49 50.22 -8.76
C THR A 54 17.41 49.83 -9.76
N LEU A 55 16.19 49.52 -9.28
CA LEU A 55 15.07 49.07 -10.11
C LEU A 55 14.24 50.23 -10.67
N SER A 56 13.51 49.95 -11.75
CA SER A 56 12.48 50.86 -12.23
C SER A 56 11.36 51.00 -11.18
N PRO A 57 10.66 52.15 -11.08
CA PRO A 57 9.52 52.29 -10.16
C PRO A 57 8.42 51.25 -10.39
N GLN A 58 8.26 50.81 -11.65
CA GLN A 58 7.30 49.78 -12.02
C GLN A 58 7.72 48.40 -11.50
N ASP A 59 8.99 48.03 -11.68
CA ASP A 59 9.55 46.75 -11.22
C ASP A 59 9.55 46.68 -9.68
N PHE A 60 9.88 47.79 -9.02
CA PHE A 60 9.87 47.86 -7.56
C PHE A 60 8.45 47.72 -7.01
N SER A 61 7.47 48.42 -7.61
CA SER A 61 6.05 48.26 -7.22
C SER A 61 5.51 46.85 -7.49
N ALA A 62 5.96 46.19 -8.56
CA ALA A 62 5.66 44.78 -8.81
C ALA A 62 6.26 43.86 -7.71
N ALA A 63 7.47 44.16 -7.23
CA ALA A 63 8.07 43.45 -6.11
C ALA A 63 7.30 43.67 -4.79
N GLU A 64 6.84 44.89 -4.51
CA GLU A 64 6.03 45.25 -3.33
C GLU A 64 4.68 44.52 -3.31
N SER A 65 4.07 44.30 -4.47
CA SER A 65 2.79 43.59 -4.61
C SER A 65 2.93 42.07 -4.79
N LEU A 66 4.17 41.57 -4.95
CA LEU A 66 4.44 40.16 -5.24
C LEU A 66 3.94 39.23 -4.13
N LYS A 67 3.13 38.25 -4.51
CA LYS A 67 2.63 37.16 -3.65
C LYS A 67 3.61 35.98 -3.65
N LEU A 68 3.66 35.24 -2.54
CA LEU A 68 4.44 34.02 -2.45
C LEU A 68 4.01 33.01 -3.53
N GLU A 69 4.98 32.22 -4.00
CA GLU A 69 4.83 31.27 -5.11
C GLU A 69 4.44 31.87 -6.47
N SER A 70 4.47 33.20 -6.62
CA SER A 70 4.45 33.82 -7.95
C SER A 70 5.72 33.47 -8.71
N VAL A 71 5.60 33.29 -10.02
CA VAL A 71 6.70 32.96 -10.92
C VAL A 71 7.31 34.25 -11.44
N VAL A 72 8.61 34.42 -11.25
CA VAL A 72 9.33 35.63 -11.65
C VAL A 72 10.60 35.31 -12.43
N ALA A 73 10.99 36.24 -13.29
CA ALA A 73 12.31 36.31 -13.90
C ALA A 73 13.04 37.55 -13.39
N VAL A 74 14.30 37.37 -12.98
CA VAL A 74 15.12 38.46 -12.46
C VAL A 74 16.46 38.47 -13.20
N SER A 75 16.85 39.64 -13.69
CA SER A 75 18.18 39.91 -14.26
C SER A 75 18.97 40.77 -13.28
N GLY A 76 20.24 40.44 -13.06
CA GLY A 76 21.07 41.21 -12.14
C GLY A 76 22.51 40.74 -12.06
N GLU A 77 23.28 41.39 -11.20
CA GLU A 77 24.66 41.04 -10.91
C GLU A 77 24.75 40.15 -9.67
N ILE A 78 25.60 39.13 -9.70
CA ILE A 78 25.88 38.30 -8.52
C ILE A 78 26.89 39.00 -7.63
N GLN A 79 26.54 39.14 -6.35
CA GLN A 79 27.36 39.82 -5.36
C GLN A 79 27.54 38.95 -4.12
N ARG A 80 28.60 39.24 -3.35
CA ARG A 80 28.80 38.62 -2.05
C ARG A 80 27.76 39.16 -1.08
N ARG A 81 27.17 38.28 -0.27
CA ARG A 81 26.30 38.73 0.83
C ARG A 81 27.10 39.46 1.88
N ASP A 82 26.43 40.41 2.53
CA ASP A 82 26.93 40.99 3.77
C ASP A 82 26.96 39.94 4.90
N GLU A 83 27.83 40.14 5.90
CA GLU A 83 27.93 39.24 7.06
C GLU A 83 26.59 39.07 7.80
N SER A 84 25.73 40.08 7.76
CA SER A 84 24.41 40.07 8.38
C SER A 84 23.36 39.25 7.63
N THR A 85 23.57 38.95 6.33
CA THR A 85 22.64 38.19 5.47
C THR A 85 23.22 36.86 4.97
N TYR A 86 24.45 36.54 5.38
CA TYR A 86 25.08 35.24 5.22
C TYR A 86 24.20 34.13 5.82
N ASN A 87 23.97 33.07 5.03
CA ASN A 87 23.15 31.95 5.48
C ASN A 87 23.87 30.60 5.28
N PRO A 88 24.47 30.02 6.33
CA PRO A 88 25.20 28.76 6.22
C PRO A 88 24.30 27.54 5.94
N ARG A 89 22.96 27.70 5.96
CA ARG A 89 22.01 26.59 5.76
C ARG A 89 21.69 26.32 4.29
N ILE A 90 22.08 27.20 3.36
CA ILE A 90 21.83 27.06 1.92
C ILE A 90 23.12 27.16 1.12
N ALA A 91 23.17 26.46 -0.01
CA ALA A 91 24.38 26.38 -0.84
C ALA A 91 24.77 27.72 -1.51
N THR A 92 23.83 28.66 -1.62
CA THR A 92 24.06 30.03 -2.09
C THR A 92 24.18 31.00 -0.92
N GLY A 93 24.59 30.53 0.26
CA GLY A 93 24.63 31.31 1.50
C GLY A 93 25.58 32.51 1.44
N ASP A 94 26.62 32.42 0.62
CA ASP A 94 27.65 33.44 0.42
C ASP A 94 27.31 34.47 -0.65
N VAL A 95 26.31 34.18 -1.50
CA VAL A 95 25.99 35.00 -2.69
C VAL A 95 24.53 35.40 -2.77
N GLU A 96 24.27 36.53 -3.41
CA GLU A 96 22.95 37.03 -3.75
C GLU A 96 22.95 37.69 -5.13
N LEU A 97 21.75 37.88 -5.71
CA LEU A 97 21.59 38.59 -6.97
C LEU A 97 21.04 39.98 -6.69
N LYS A 98 21.80 41.03 -7.04
CA LYS A 98 21.33 42.41 -7.01
C LYS A 98 20.52 42.67 -8.27
N ALA A 99 19.19 42.78 -8.11
CA ALA A 99 18.26 42.88 -9.23
C ALA A 99 18.40 44.22 -9.96
N GLN A 100 18.49 44.14 -11.28
CA GLN A 100 18.44 45.28 -12.20
C GLN A 100 17.09 45.34 -12.93
N THR A 101 16.46 44.19 -13.16
CA THR A 101 15.12 44.09 -13.74
C THR A 101 14.35 42.93 -13.13
N LEU A 102 13.05 43.12 -12.89
CA LEU A 102 12.11 42.11 -12.44
C LEU A 102 10.95 41.99 -13.42
N GLU A 103 10.65 40.77 -13.86
CA GLU A 103 9.47 40.45 -14.67
C GLU A 103 8.63 39.41 -13.93
N VAL A 104 7.38 39.76 -13.60
CA VAL A 104 6.41 38.79 -13.05
C VAL A 104 5.84 38.00 -14.22
N LEU A 105 6.21 36.72 -14.32
CA LEU A 105 5.78 35.83 -15.39
C LEU A 105 4.38 35.27 -15.16
N SER A 106 4.05 34.98 -13.90
CA SER A 106 2.72 34.50 -13.50
C SER A 106 2.50 34.80 -12.02
N GLU A 107 1.38 35.41 -11.69
CA GLU A 107 0.97 35.60 -10.30
C GLU A 107 0.42 34.29 -9.70
N ALA A 108 0.61 34.12 -8.39
CA ALA A 108 0.01 33.05 -7.62
C ALA A 108 -1.10 33.56 -6.69
N GLU A 109 -2.12 32.74 -6.48
CA GLU A 109 -3.10 32.93 -5.41
C GLU A 109 -2.55 32.49 -4.05
N THR A 110 -3.29 32.78 -2.98
CA THR A 110 -2.98 32.25 -1.65
C THR A 110 -2.99 30.72 -1.68
N LEU A 111 -1.89 30.11 -1.24
CA LEU A 111 -1.75 28.67 -1.27
C LEU A 111 -2.77 27.98 -0.33
N PRO A 112 -3.27 26.80 -0.73
CA PRO A 112 -4.15 25.99 0.13
C PRO A 112 -3.43 25.41 1.36
N PHE A 113 -2.09 25.33 1.32
CA PHE A 113 -1.26 24.93 2.45
C PHE A 113 0.16 25.50 2.31
N SER A 114 0.88 25.56 3.44
CA SER A 114 2.30 25.93 3.46
C SER A 114 3.16 24.81 2.87
N LEU A 115 4.09 25.15 1.97
CA LEU A 115 5.08 24.18 1.45
C LEU A 115 6.05 23.67 2.53
N GLU A 116 6.07 24.33 3.69
CA GLU A 116 6.86 23.97 4.87
C GLU A 116 5.98 23.32 5.94
N GLY A 117 6.53 22.34 6.66
CA GLY A 117 5.85 21.66 7.77
C GLY A 117 5.02 20.44 7.38
N SER A 118 4.21 19.96 8.32
CA SER A 118 3.33 18.80 8.14
C SER A 118 1.98 19.23 7.59
N VAL A 119 1.53 18.56 6.54
CA VAL A 119 0.25 18.80 5.87
C VAL A 119 -0.47 17.47 5.73
N ARG A 120 -1.78 17.47 5.93
CA ARG A 120 -2.61 16.28 5.79
C ARG A 120 -2.48 15.69 4.37
N GLU A 121 -2.44 14.36 4.29
CA GLU A 121 -2.24 13.63 3.02
C GLU A 121 -3.31 13.96 1.98
N ASP A 122 -4.59 14.05 2.37
CA ASP A 122 -5.71 14.35 1.48
C ASP A 122 -5.55 15.68 0.76
N LEU A 123 -5.12 16.72 1.48
CA LEU A 123 -4.88 18.04 0.91
C LEU A 123 -3.64 18.04 0.00
N ARG A 124 -2.58 17.31 0.38
CA ARG A 124 -1.36 17.13 -0.44
C ARG A 124 -1.69 16.45 -1.77
N LEU A 125 -2.54 15.41 -1.75
CA LEU A 125 -2.94 14.68 -2.95
C LEU A 125 -3.87 15.51 -3.84
N LYS A 126 -4.74 16.34 -3.26
CA LYS A 126 -5.62 17.25 -4.01
C LYS A 126 -4.83 18.32 -4.78
N TYR A 127 -3.83 18.92 -4.13
CA TYR A 127 -2.95 19.92 -4.76
C TYR A 127 -1.55 19.34 -5.01
N ARG A 128 -1.48 18.13 -5.59
CA ARG A 128 -0.23 17.39 -5.75
C ARG A 128 0.84 18.16 -6.53
N TYR A 129 0.44 18.98 -7.50
CA TYR A 129 1.35 19.85 -8.24
C TYR A 129 2.03 20.93 -7.37
N LEU A 130 1.45 21.33 -6.23
CA LEU A 130 2.10 22.17 -5.23
C LEU A 130 2.96 21.33 -4.27
N ASP A 131 2.48 20.16 -3.84
CA ASP A 131 3.25 19.26 -2.96
C ASP A 131 4.57 18.82 -3.63
N LEU A 132 4.56 18.60 -4.96
CA LEU A 132 5.76 18.30 -5.75
C LEU A 132 6.80 19.43 -5.79
N ARG A 133 6.45 20.67 -5.40
CA ARG A 133 7.42 21.78 -5.25
C ARG A 133 8.27 21.66 -4.00
N ARG A 134 7.86 20.84 -3.02
CA ARG A 134 8.58 20.65 -1.77
C ARG A 134 9.89 19.88 -2.05
N PRO A 135 11.04 20.29 -1.48
CA PRO A 135 12.33 19.67 -1.77
C PRO A 135 12.33 18.14 -1.62
N ALA A 136 11.77 17.63 -0.52
CA ALA A 136 11.69 16.19 -0.26
C ALA A 136 10.97 15.41 -1.40
N MET A 137 9.90 15.96 -1.97
CA MET A 137 9.17 15.31 -3.05
C MET A 137 9.96 15.32 -4.36
N LEU A 138 10.60 16.44 -4.68
CA LEU A 138 11.45 16.55 -5.87
C LEU A 138 12.66 15.62 -5.77
N ASP A 139 13.29 15.52 -4.61
CA ASP A 139 14.43 14.65 -4.36
C ASP A 139 14.04 13.18 -4.46
N ASN A 140 12.87 12.78 -3.96
CA ASN A 140 12.34 11.42 -4.15
C ASN A 140 12.17 11.08 -5.64
N LEU A 141 11.63 12.00 -6.44
CA LEU A 141 11.46 11.78 -7.89
C LEU A 141 12.79 11.74 -8.64
N ARG A 142 13.75 12.60 -8.29
CA ARG A 142 15.12 12.56 -8.83
C ARG A 142 15.80 11.24 -8.49
N PHE A 143 15.66 10.80 -7.25
CA PHE A 143 16.19 9.54 -6.77
C PHE A 143 15.59 8.35 -7.55
N ARG A 144 14.26 8.33 -7.71
CA ARG A 144 13.58 7.33 -8.55
C ARG A 144 14.13 7.31 -9.97
N ALA A 145 14.27 8.47 -10.61
CA ALA A 145 14.78 8.56 -11.98
C ALA A 145 16.23 8.04 -12.09
N ARG A 146 17.08 8.34 -11.11
CA ARG A 146 18.45 7.80 -11.03
C ARG A 146 18.45 6.27 -10.89
N VAL A 147 17.59 5.72 -10.03
CA VAL A 147 17.44 4.27 -9.85
C VAL A 147 17.03 3.59 -11.15
N MET A 148 16.04 4.14 -11.87
CA MET A 148 15.62 3.62 -13.18
C MET A 148 16.76 3.61 -14.19
N SER A 149 17.51 4.72 -14.27
CA SER A 149 18.66 4.83 -15.17
C SER A 149 19.74 3.79 -14.86
N LEU A 150 20.06 3.57 -13.58
CA LEU A 150 21.05 2.57 -13.15
C LEU A 150 20.60 1.13 -13.42
N ILE A 151 19.31 0.83 -13.26
CA ILE A 151 18.74 -0.48 -13.60
C ILE A 151 18.93 -0.77 -15.08
N SER A 152 18.53 0.17 -15.96
CA SER A 152 18.72 0.01 -17.40
C SER A 152 20.19 -0.17 -17.76
N ASN A 153 21.08 0.71 -17.26
CA ASN A 153 22.52 0.61 -17.52
C ASN A 153 23.11 -0.75 -17.07
N TYR A 154 22.67 -1.27 -15.92
CA TYR A 154 23.12 -2.58 -15.43
C TYR A 154 22.63 -3.69 -16.36
N LEU A 155 21.33 -3.75 -16.66
CA LEU A 155 20.75 -4.81 -17.49
C LEU A 155 21.29 -4.79 -18.92
N ASP A 156 21.44 -3.61 -19.52
CA ASP A 156 22.09 -3.42 -20.82
C ASP A 156 23.53 -3.95 -20.81
N SER A 157 24.29 -3.66 -19.75
CA SER A 157 25.66 -4.17 -19.60
C SER A 157 25.74 -5.70 -19.44
N GLN A 158 24.64 -6.34 -19.00
CA GLN A 158 24.52 -7.79 -18.87
C GLN A 158 23.94 -8.46 -20.14
N GLY A 159 23.72 -7.67 -21.20
CA GLY A 159 23.23 -8.12 -22.50
C GLY A 159 21.73 -8.35 -22.57
N PHE A 160 20.95 -7.77 -21.64
CA PHE A 160 19.50 -7.77 -21.76
C PHE A 160 19.03 -6.75 -22.80
N ILE A 161 17.87 -7.02 -23.40
CA ILE A 161 17.24 -6.13 -24.37
C ILE A 161 15.95 -5.58 -23.76
N GLN A 162 15.83 -4.24 -23.76
CA GLN A 162 14.58 -3.60 -23.37
C GLN A 162 13.53 -3.77 -24.47
N VAL A 163 12.43 -4.48 -24.18
CA VAL A 163 11.33 -4.67 -25.13
C VAL A 163 10.02 -4.22 -24.50
N GLU A 164 9.22 -3.44 -25.23
CA GLU A 164 7.90 -3.02 -24.76
C GLU A 164 6.85 -4.10 -25.06
N THR A 165 5.93 -4.30 -24.12
CA THR A 165 4.81 -5.26 -24.26
C THR A 165 3.48 -4.53 -24.25
N PRO A 166 2.44 -5.05 -24.94
CA PRO A 166 1.16 -4.35 -25.08
C PRO A 166 0.42 -4.20 -23.74
N MET A 167 -0.31 -3.10 -23.60
CA MET A 167 -1.17 -2.82 -22.44
C MET A 167 -2.64 -3.23 -22.62
N LEU A 168 -3.08 -3.44 -23.87
CA LEU A 168 -4.42 -3.92 -24.18
C LEU A 168 -4.33 -5.41 -24.48
N THR A 169 -4.50 -6.23 -23.45
CA THR A 169 -4.29 -7.68 -23.51
C THR A 169 -5.61 -8.44 -23.47
N LYS A 170 -5.54 -9.76 -23.63
CA LYS A 170 -6.66 -10.65 -23.32
C LYS A 170 -6.79 -10.76 -21.80
N SER A 171 -8.02 -10.86 -21.28
CA SER A 171 -8.24 -11.17 -19.87
C SER A 171 -7.89 -12.63 -19.59
N THR A 172 -6.94 -12.82 -18.71
CA THR A 172 -6.47 -14.12 -18.22
C THR A 172 -6.09 -13.91 -16.76
N PRO A 173 -7.05 -13.96 -15.82
CA PRO A 173 -6.76 -13.64 -14.42
C PRO A 173 -5.63 -14.50 -13.86
N GLU A 174 -4.53 -13.87 -13.44
CA GLU A 174 -3.33 -14.51 -12.87
C GLU A 174 -3.34 -14.48 -11.33
N GLY A 175 -4.54 -14.45 -10.72
CA GLY A 175 -4.74 -14.41 -9.27
C GLY A 175 -5.40 -13.14 -8.76
N ALA A 176 -5.23 -11.99 -9.44
CA ALA A 176 -5.97 -10.77 -9.15
C ALA A 176 -7.09 -10.52 -10.18
N ARG A 177 -7.97 -9.54 -9.90
CA ARG A 177 -8.94 -9.05 -10.88
C ARG A 177 -8.27 -8.11 -11.89
N ASP A 178 -8.63 -8.26 -13.16
CA ASP A 178 -8.16 -7.40 -14.25
C ASP A 178 -8.94 -6.08 -14.29
N TYR A 179 -8.26 -4.97 -14.58
CA TYR A 179 -8.95 -3.79 -15.11
C TYR A 179 -9.35 -4.03 -16.55
N LEU A 180 -10.62 -3.79 -16.88
CA LEU A 180 -11.16 -4.00 -18.23
C LEU A 180 -11.23 -2.69 -19.02
N VAL A 181 -10.98 -2.78 -20.32
CA VAL A 181 -11.13 -1.67 -21.28
C VAL A 181 -12.07 -2.12 -22.41
N PRO A 182 -13.27 -1.52 -22.53
CA PRO A 182 -14.23 -1.92 -23.55
C PRO A 182 -13.75 -1.58 -24.96
N SER A 183 -13.97 -2.49 -25.91
CA SER A 183 -13.63 -2.27 -27.32
C SER A 183 -14.79 -1.63 -28.08
N ARG A 184 -14.59 -0.40 -28.57
CA ARG A 184 -15.53 0.25 -29.50
C ARG A 184 -15.65 -0.51 -30.82
N VAL A 185 -14.57 -1.15 -31.27
CA VAL A 185 -14.49 -1.82 -32.59
C VAL A 185 -15.14 -3.19 -32.56
N HIS A 186 -15.10 -3.87 -31.41
CA HIS A 186 -15.65 -5.20 -31.21
C HIS A 186 -16.69 -5.15 -30.07
N PRO A 187 -17.95 -4.78 -30.36
CA PRO A 187 -19.00 -4.68 -29.35
C PRO A 187 -19.13 -5.95 -28.51
N GLY A 188 -19.21 -5.80 -27.20
CA GLY A 188 -19.27 -6.92 -26.24
C GLY A 188 -17.92 -7.56 -25.91
N GLN A 189 -16.81 -7.12 -26.52
CA GLN A 189 -15.46 -7.58 -26.20
C GLN A 189 -14.67 -6.53 -25.43
N PHE A 190 -13.80 -7.01 -24.54
CA PHE A 190 -13.00 -6.20 -23.63
C PHE A 190 -11.54 -6.59 -23.75
N TYR A 191 -10.67 -5.59 -23.68
CA TYR A 191 -9.27 -5.80 -23.33
C TYR A 191 -9.14 -5.84 -21.81
N ALA A 192 -8.06 -6.43 -21.32
CA ALA A 192 -7.59 -6.31 -19.95
C ALA A 192 -6.30 -5.50 -19.92
N LEU A 193 -6.09 -4.73 -18.85
CA LEU A 193 -4.78 -4.17 -18.54
C LEU A 193 -3.92 -5.24 -17.85
N PRO A 194 -2.63 -5.37 -18.20
CA PRO A 194 -1.80 -6.47 -17.73
C PRO A 194 -1.48 -6.36 -16.23
N GLN A 195 -1.67 -7.47 -15.50
CA GLN A 195 -1.20 -7.61 -14.12
C GLN A 195 0.32 -7.66 -14.04
N SER A 196 0.95 -8.15 -15.10
CA SER A 196 2.38 -8.14 -15.38
C SER A 196 2.63 -8.49 -16.86
N PRO A 197 3.85 -8.31 -17.40
CA PRO A 197 4.21 -8.80 -18.74
C PRO A 197 4.42 -10.33 -18.84
N GLN A 198 3.98 -11.12 -17.85
CA GLN A 198 4.33 -12.54 -17.67
C GLN A 198 4.15 -13.41 -18.92
N ILE A 199 3.06 -13.23 -19.63
CA ILE A 199 2.79 -13.99 -20.85
C ILE A 199 3.74 -13.56 -21.98
N PHE A 200 3.90 -12.25 -22.19
CA PHE A 200 4.68 -11.72 -23.30
C PHE A 200 6.17 -11.98 -23.13
N LYS A 201 6.71 -11.87 -21.92
CA LYS A 201 8.13 -12.16 -21.67
C LYS A 201 8.49 -13.62 -21.97
N GLN A 202 7.60 -14.56 -21.66
CA GLN A 202 7.78 -15.96 -22.05
C GLN A 202 7.72 -16.15 -23.57
N LEU A 203 6.79 -15.48 -24.25
CA LEU A 203 6.73 -15.50 -25.72
C LEU A 203 7.99 -14.89 -26.37
N LEU A 204 8.63 -13.90 -25.73
CA LEU A 204 9.91 -13.36 -26.19
C LEU A 204 11.04 -14.38 -26.05
N MET A 205 11.01 -15.25 -25.03
CA MET A 205 11.94 -16.37 -24.90
C MET A 205 11.73 -17.38 -26.04
N VAL A 206 10.47 -17.72 -26.33
CA VAL A 206 10.12 -18.55 -27.51
C VAL A 206 10.57 -17.88 -28.83
N GLY A 207 10.48 -16.56 -28.90
CA GLY A 207 10.91 -15.75 -30.05
C GLY A 207 12.44 -15.60 -30.20
N GLY A 208 13.23 -16.13 -29.27
CA GLY A 208 14.70 -16.12 -29.35
C GLY A 208 15.36 -14.82 -28.89
N ILE A 209 14.69 -13.99 -28.07
CA ILE A 209 15.28 -12.77 -27.49
C ILE A 209 16.41 -13.09 -26.49
N ASP A 210 16.40 -14.28 -25.90
CA ASP A 210 17.36 -14.80 -24.91
C ASP A 210 17.38 -14.06 -23.56
N LYS A 211 17.52 -12.72 -23.55
CA LYS A 211 17.51 -11.90 -22.34
C LYS A 211 16.65 -10.66 -22.54
N TYR A 212 15.55 -10.60 -21.82
CA TYR A 212 14.56 -9.53 -21.91
C TYR A 212 14.47 -8.77 -20.59
N TYR A 213 14.30 -7.45 -20.67
CA TYR A 213 13.77 -6.68 -19.55
C TYR A 213 12.80 -5.58 -19.96
N GLN A 214 12.01 -5.10 -19.01
CA GLN A 214 11.16 -3.93 -19.18
C GLN A 214 10.90 -3.25 -17.83
N ILE A 215 10.96 -1.93 -17.80
CA ILE A 215 10.38 -1.15 -16.70
C ILE A 215 8.90 -0.91 -17.04
N ALA A 216 8.05 -1.88 -16.70
CA ALA A 216 6.67 -1.98 -17.17
C ALA A 216 5.67 -1.39 -16.18
N ARG A 217 4.58 -0.81 -16.69
CA ARG A 217 3.40 -0.46 -15.88
C ARG A 217 2.50 -1.70 -15.75
N CYS A 218 2.08 -1.98 -14.53
CA CYS A 218 1.26 -3.13 -14.17
C CYS A 218 0.00 -2.64 -13.44
N PHE A 219 -1.09 -3.40 -13.57
CA PHE A 219 -2.41 -3.01 -13.08
C PHE A 219 -3.07 -4.18 -12.34
N ARG A 220 -3.51 -3.97 -11.09
CA ARG A 220 -4.23 -4.98 -10.31
C ARG A 220 -5.40 -4.34 -9.59
N ASP A 221 -6.60 -4.87 -9.81
CA ASP A 221 -7.83 -4.37 -9.18
C ASP A 221 -8.07 -5.05 -7.82
N GLU A 222 -7.20 -4.73 -6.86
CA GLU A 222 -7.18 -5.22 -5.48
C GLU A 222 -7.44 -4.09 -4.47
N ASP A 223 -7.81 -4.47 -3.24
CA ASP A 223 -7.89 -3.53 -2.12
C ASP A 223 -6.53 -2.88 -1.82
N LEU A 224 -6.53 -1.55 -1.72
CA LEU A 224 -5.31 -0.76 -1.58
C LEU A 224 -4.82 -0.69 -0.13
N ARG A 225 -3.49 -0.62 0.01
CA ARG A 225 -2.76 -0.47 1.28
C ARG A 225 -1.74 0.65 1.15
N ALA A 226 -0.94 0.91 2.20
CA ALA A 226 0.11 1.93 2.15
C ALA A 226 1.22 1.58 1.12
N ASP A 227 1.43 0.28 0.93
CA ASP A 227 2.43 -0.35 0.06
C ASP A 227 1.83 -0.94 -1.23
N ARG A 228 0.58 -0.57 -1.57
CA ARG A 228 -0.12 -1.01 -2.79
C ARG A 228 -0.78 0.16 -3.52
N GLN A 229 -0.65 0.15 -4.84
CA GLN A 229 -1.31 1.08 -5.77
C GLN A 229 -1.99 0.25 -6.87
N PRO A 230 -3.13 0.72 -7.42
CA PRO A 230 -3.86 -0.03 -8.44
C PRO A 230 -3.09 -0.09 -9.77
N GLU A 231 -2.27 0.94 -10.01
CA GLU A 231 -1.27 1.00 -11.06
C GLU A 231 0.11 1.15 -10.41
N PHE A 232 1.07 0.32 -10.81
CA PHE A 232 2.41 0.32 -10.21
C PHE A 232 3.45 -0.10 -11.24
N THR A 233 4.71 0.21 -10.98
CA THR A 233 5.82 -0.02 -11.91
C THR A 233 6.63 -1.22 -11.45
N GLN A 234 6.81 -2.19 -12.33
CA GLN A 234 7.72 -3.32 -12.13
C GLN A 234 8.96 -3.17 -13.00
N VAL A 235 10.07 -3.72 -12.52
CA VAL A 235 11.22 -4.06 -13.36
C VAL A 235 11.12 -5.55 -13.59
N ASP A 236 10.72 -5.89 -14.80
CA ASP A 236 10.40 -7.25 -15.22
C ASP A 236 11.55 -7.77 -16.09
N MET A 237 12.01 -8.99 -15.85
CA MET A 237 13.11 -9.62 -16.60
C MET A 237 12.86 -11.12 -16.80
N GLU A 238 13.36 -11.64 -17.91
CA GLU A 238 13.28 -13.07 -18.27
C GLU A 238 14.53 -13.46 -19.07
N LEU A 239 15.05 -14.67 -18.83
CA LEU A 239 16.24 -15.23 -19.47
C LEU A 239 15.96 -16.64 -19.99
N SER A 240 16.56 -16.99 -21.12
CA SER A 240 16.57 -18.34 -21.68
C SER A 240 17.84 -19.10 -21.28
N PHE A 241 17.75 -20.43 -21.29
CA PHE A 241 18.82 -21.39 -20.98
C PHE A 241 19.48 -21.21 -19.61
N VAL A 242 18.69 -20.79 -18.62
CA VAL A 242 19.14 -20.58 -17.24
C VAL A 242 18.52 -21.57 -16.27
N ASP A 243 19.25 -21.85 -15.19
CA ASP A 243 18.72 -22.49 -13.99
C ASP A 243 18.40 -21.47 -12.86
N GLN A 244 17.82 -21.98 -11.77
CA GLN A 244 17.47 -21.14 -10.61
C GLN A 244 18.69 -20.46 -10.00
N GLU A 245 19.81 -21.15 -9.88
CA GLU A 245 21.01 -20.63 -9.22
C GLU A 245 21.60 -19.45 -9.99
N GLU A 246 21.65 -19.54 -11.33
CA GLU A 246 22.12 -18.46 -12.19
C GLU A 246 21.29 -17.19 -12.04
N ILE A 247 19.96 -17.32 -11.90
CA ILE A 247 19.07 -16.18 -11.66
C ILE A 247 19.33 -15.58 -10.28
N LEU A 248 19.38 -16.41 -9.21
CA LEU A 248 19.64 -15.92 -7.86
C LEU A 248 20.97 -15.15 -7.78
N GLN A 249 22.02 -15.66 -8.40
CA GLN A 249 23.31 -14.97 -8.45
C GLN A 249 23.25 -13.67 -9.26
N HIS A 250 22.50 -13.63 -10.36
CA HIS A 250 22.27 -12.40 -11.11
C HIS A 250 21.55 -11.33 -10.27
N LEU A 251 20.50 -11.71 -9.54
CA LEU A 251 19.74 -10.83 -8.68
C LEU A 251 20.61 -10.28 -7.55
N GLU A 252 21.43 -11.11 -6.91
CA GLU A 252 22.37 -10.68 -5.88
C GLU A 252 23.31 -9.59 -6.40
N ARG A 253 23.98 -9.84 -7.54
CA ARG A 253 24.88 -8.86 -8.16
C ARG A 253 24.17 -7.57 -8.56
N MET A 254 22.94 -7.67 -9.05
CA MET A 254 22.13 -6.51 -9.43
C MET A 254 21.83 -5.63 -8.22
N PHE A 255 21.30 -6.22 -7.14
CA PHE A 255 20.94 -5.44 -5.94
C PHE A 255 22.17 -4.89 -5.23
N GLN A 256 23.28 -5.64 -5.17
CA GLN A 256 24.58 -5.12 -4.68
C GLN A 256 25.06 -3.91 -5.49
N TYR A 257 25.01 -4.00 -6.83
CA TYR A 257 25.36 -2.90 -7.72
C TYR A 257 24.49 -1.67 -7.47
N LEU A 258 23.15 -1.85 -7.45
CA LEU A 258 22.21 -0.75 -7.25
C LEU A 258 22.43 -0.05 -5.90
N PHE A 259 22.63 -0.81 -4.81
CA PHE A 259 22.88 -0.23 -3.49
C PHE A 259 24.20 0.54 -3.44
N ARG A 260 25.27 0.00 -4.03
CA ARG A 260 26.56 0.69 -4.10
C ARG A 260 26.45 2.00 -4.87
N GLU A 261 25.86 1.97 -6.07
CA GLU A 261 25.80 3.16 -6.93
C GLU A 261 24.81 4.22 -6.42
N VAL A 262 23.70 3.83 -5.79
CA VAL A 262 22.66 4.76 -5.35
C VAL A 262 22.92 5.31 -3.95
N LYS A 263 23.32 4.45 -3.01
CA LYS A 263 23.47 4.78 -1.58
C LYS A 263 24.93 4.91 -1.13
N GLY A 264 25.89 4.42 -1.91
CA GLY A 264 27.28 4.28 -1.45
C GLY A 264 27.45 3.19 -0.39
N THR A 265 26.44 2.31 -0.21
CA THR A 265 26.47 1.21 0.75
C THR A 265 26.97 -0.05 0.06
N GLU A 266 28.07 -0.62 0.53
CA GLU A 266 28.53 -1.93 0.08
C GLU A 266 27.81 -3.04 0.85
N LEU A 267 26.96 -3.79 0.14
CA LEU A 267 26.39 -5.03 0.65
C LEU A 267 27.41 -6.14 0.46
N THR A 268 28.16 -6.49 1.50
CA THR A 268 29.24 -7.48 1.43
C THR A 268 28.75 -8.90 1.65
N GLY A 269 29.19 -9.82 0.80
CA GLY A 269 28.91 -11.26 0.91
C GLY A 269 27.60 -11.69 0.23
N PRO A 270 27.37 -13.02 0.15
CA PRO A 270 26.16 -13.54 -0.46
C PRO A 270 24.93 -13.20 0.37
N PHE A 271 23.80 -12.98 -0.29
CA PHE A 271 22.54 -12.79 0.43
C PHE A 271 22.16 -14.10 1.13
N PRO A 272 21.71 -14.05 2.41
CA PRO A 272 21.13 -15.20 3.07
C PRO A 272 20.05 -15.84 2.19
N ARG A 273 19.98 -17.17 2.23
CA ARG A 273 18.96 -17.94 1.52
C ARG A 273 18.26 -18.83 2.53
N LEU A 274 16.94 -18.82 2.50
CA LEU A 274 16.09 -19.70 3.29
C LEU A 274 15.13 -20.43 2.35
N THR A 275 14.83 -21.67 2.66
CA THR A 275 13.64 -22.31 2.10
C THR A 275 12.39 -21.66 2.71
N TRP A 276 11.27 -21.74 2.00
CA TRP A 276 9.97 -21.29 2.50
C TRP A 276 9.65 -21.95 3.84
N GLN A 277 9.92 -23.25 3.96
CA GLN A 277 9.68 -23.99 5.20
C GLN A 277 10.52 -23.44 6.36
N GLU A 278 11.82 -23.17 6.17
CA GLU A 278 12.66 -22.54 7.19
C GLU A 278 12.18 -21.13 7.57
N ALA A 279 11.76 -20.33 6.58
CA ALA A 279 11.24 -18.99 6.81
C ALA A 279 9.95 -19.02 7.65
N MET A 280 9.01 -19.90 7.28
CA MET A 280 7.77 -20.10 8.01
C MET A 280 8.00 -20.69 9.41
N ASP A 281 8.93 -21.64 9.55
CA ASP A 281 9.23 -22.28 10.82
C ASP A 281 9.90 -21.33 11.81
N ARG A 282 10.87 -20.56 11.34
CA ARG A 282 11.68 -19.69 12.19
C ARG A 282 11.07 -18.31 12.40
N TYR A 283 10.26 -17.81 11.46
CA TYR A 283 9.76 -16.43 11.50
C TYR A 283 8.25 -16.29 11.29
N GLY A 284 7.55 -17.35 10.89
CA GLY A 284 6.09 -17.32 10.69
C GLY A 284 5.66 -16.53 9.44
N THR A 285 6.60 -16.24 8.55
CA THR A 285 6.36 -15.51 7.29
C THR A 285 7.40 -15.88 6.24
N ASP A 286 6.98 -15.87 4.99
CA ASP A 286 7.77 -15.97 3.76
C ASP A 286 8.61 -14.71 3.45
N LYS A 287 8.43 -13.61 4.19
CA LYS A 287 9.18 -12.37 4.05
C LYS A 287 9.72 -11.85 5.38
N PRO A 288 10.62 -12.60 6.04
CA PRO A 288 11.06 -12.24 7.38
C PRO A 288 11.98 -11.01 7.37
N ASP A 289 11.81 -10.17 8.39
CA ASP A 289 12.72 -9.05 8.67
C ASP A 289 13.94 -9.55 9.46
N LEU A 290 15.11 -9.59 8.83
CA LEU A 290 16.35 -10.11 9.44
C LEU A 290 17.14 -9.06 10.25
N ARG A 291 16.64 -7.83 10.41
CA ARG A 291 17.35 -6.77 11.19
C ARG A 291 17.45 -7.07 12.68
N PHE A 292 16.61 -7.96 13.20
CA PHE A 292 16.57 -8.32 14.60
C PHE A 292 16.35 -9.82 14.78
N ASP A 293 16.83 -10.34 15.91
CA ASP A 293 16.72 -11.75 16.25
C ASP A 293 15.54 -11.96 17.21
N LEU A 294 14.68 -12.93 16.91
CA LEU A 294 13.51 -13.38 17.69
C LEU A 294 12.93 -14.62 16.97
N PRO A 295 13.63 -15.77 16.99
CA PRO A 295 13.19 -16.94 16.25
C PRO A 295 11.99 -17.58 16.95
N ILE A 296 11.08 -18.13 16.15
CA ILE A 296 10.02 -19.01 16.60
C ILE A 296 10.64 -20.39 16.86
N VAL A 297 10.33 -20.94 18.03
CA VAL A 297 10.80 -22.27 18.46
C VAL A 297 9.61 -23.21 18.53
N ASP A 298 9.73 -24.38 17.90
CA ASP A 298 8.70 -25.42 17.94
C ASP A 298 8.82 -26.25 19.23
N LEU A 299 7.71 -26.35 19.97
CA LEU A 299 7.59 -27.10 21.21
C LEU A 299 6.52 -28.18 21.12
N THR A 300 5.98 -28.45 19.93
CA THR A 300 4.80 -29.31 19.73
C THR A 300 4.99 -30.68 20.35
N ALA A 301 6.15 -31.33 20.12
CA ALA A 301 6.43 -32.66 20.64
C ALA A 301 6.50 -32.70 22.18
N GLN A 302 7.02 -31.64 22.80
CA GLN A 302 7.13 -31.51 24.26
C GLN A 302 5.79 -31.16 24.92
N MET A 303 4.81 -30.69 24.13
CA MET A 303 3.47 -30.37 24.61
C MET A 303 2.49 -31.54 24.50
N GLU A 304 2.88 -32.66 23.91
CA GLU A 304 2.10 -33.90 23.92
C GLU A 304 1.95 -34.40 25.37
N ASN A 305 0.71 -34.45 25.88
CA ASN A 305 0.37 -34.88 27.24
C ASN A 305 0.99 -34.02 28.36
N CYS A 306 1.13 -32.72 28.14
CA CYS A 306 1.80 -31.83 29.09
C CYS A 306 0.96 -31.38 30.30
N GLY A 307 -0.28 -31.86 30.42
CA GLY A 307 -1.23 -31.55 31.50
C GLY A 307 -1.97 -30.22 31.34
N PHE A 308 -1.67 -29.45 30.30
CA PHE A 308 -2.35 -28.19 30.00
C PHE A 308 -3.28 -28.33 28.79
N SER A 309 -4.57 -28.44 29.07
CA SER A 309 -5.61 -28.78 28.08
C SER A 309 -5.65 -27.91 26.81
N VAL A 310 -5.20 -26.65 26.86
CA VAL A 310 -5.18 -25.78 25.68
C VAL A 310 -4.13 -26.25 24.67
N PHE A 311 -2.94 -26.63 25.15
CA PHE A 311 -1.87 -27.12 24.31
C PHE A 311 -2.16 -28.53 23.81
N GLU A 312 -2.59 -29.43 24.69
CA GLU A 312 -2.93 -30.81 24.33
C GLU A 312 -4.01 -30.86 23.23
N LYS A 313 -5.11 -30.11 23.40
CA LYS A 313 -6.18 -30.05 22.38
C LYS A 313 -5.70 -29.48 21.05
N ALA A 314 -4.76 -28.53 21.06
CA ALA A 314 -4.20 -27.99 19.82
C ALA A 314 -3.36 -29.04 19.09
N VAL A 315 -2.54 -29.82 19.82
CA VAL A 315 -1.73 -30.90 19.25
C VAL A 315 -2.60 -32.07 18.77
N GLU A 316 -3.59 -32.49 19.56
CA GLU A 316 -4.56 -33.54 19.18
C GLU A 316 -5.34 -33.20 17.91
N ALA A 317 -5.61 -31.91 17.67
CA ALA A 317 -6.26 -31.42 16.45
C ALA A 317 -5.30 -31.28 15.25
N GLY A 318 -4.04 -31.73 15.36
CA GLY A 318 -3.02 -31.60 14.32
C GLY A 318 -2.40 -30.20 14.21
N GLY A 319 -2.60 -29.36 15.22
CA GLY A 319 -2.01 -28.02 15.31
C GLY A 319 -0.54 -28.03 15.76
N LYS A 320 -0.03 -26.85 16.06
CA LYS A 320 1.35 -26.62 16.53
C LYS A 320 1.34 -25.80 17.80
N VAL A 321 2.31 -26.07 18.69
CA VAL A 321 2.59 -25.21 19.84
C VAL A 321 3.99 -24.65 19.69
N ARG A 322 4.08 -23.34 19.52
CA ARG A 322 5.33 -22.63 19.27
C ARG A 322 5.49 -21.43 20.18
N ALA A 323 6.73 -21.02 20.39
CA ALA A 323 7.06 -19.93 21.30
C ALA A 323 8.10 -18.97 20.73
N ILE A 324 8.10 -17.74 21.26
CA ILE A 324 9.16 -16.76 21.07
C ILE A 324 9.75 -16.43 22.44
N ASN A 325 11.07 -16.44 22.53
CA ASN A 325 11.79 -15.96 23.71
C ASN A 325 12.31 -14.53 23.49
N VAL A 326 11.78 -13.60 24.27
CA VAL A 326 12.15 -12.19 24.30
C VAL A 326 13.18 -11.97 25.41
N LYS A 327 14.45 -11.88 24.99
CA LYS A 327 15.59 -11.79 25.91
C LYS A 327 15.54 -10.52 26.77
N GLY A 328 15.78 -10.66 28.08
CA GLY A 328 15.90 -9.52 29.00
C GLY A 328 14.60 -8.75 29.28
N GLN A 329 13.43 -9.31 28.92
CA GLN A 329 12.12 -8.66 29.11
C GLN A 329 11.19 -9.35 30.13
N GLY A 330 11.74 -10.16 31.03
CA GLY A 330 11.00 -10.87 32.08
C GLY A 330 10.31 -9.97 33.11
N SER A 331 10.58 -8.66 33.07
CA SER A 331 9.96 -7.62 33.90
C SER A 331 8.87 -6.81 33.17
N PHE A 332 8.39 -7.28 32.01
CA PHE A 332 7.33 -6.58 31.28
C PHE A 332 6.13 -6.21 32.17
N PRO A 333 5.66 -4.94 32.13
CA PRO A 333 4.46 -4.54 32.84
C PRO A 333 3.25 -5.34 32.39
N ARG A 334 2.31 -5.56 33.30
CA ARG A 334 1.06 -6.28 33.00
C ARG A 334 0.29 -5.66 31.83
N SER A 335 0.27 -4.33 31.71
CA SER A 335 -0.35 -3.63 30.59
C SER A 335 0.29 -3.95 29.23
N THR A 336 1.59 -4.22 29.20
CA THR A 336 2.30 -4.65 27.98
C THR A 336 1.91 -6.08 27.61
N ILE A 337 1.82 -6.98 28.59
CA ILE A 337 1.39 -8.36 28.37
C ILE A 337 -0.07 -8.40 27.88
N GLU A 338 -0.95 -7.58 28.45
CA GLU A 338 -2.35 -7.44 28.01
C GLU A 338 -2.42 -6.92 26.57
N MET A 339 -1.66 -5.87 26.23
CA MET A 339 -1.56 -5.37 24.85
C MET A 339 -1.07 -6.44 23.85
N LEU A 340 -0.02 -7.20 24.20
CA LEU A 340 0.46 -8.29 23.34
C LEU A 340 -0.59 -9.41 23.20
N THR A 341 -1.38 -9.65 24.24
CA THR A 341 -2.47 -10.64 24.19
C THR A 341 -3.59 -10.17 23.25
N GLU A 342 -3.97 -8.90 23.31
CA GLU A 342 -4.95 -8.30 22.38
C GLU A 342 -4.48 -8.40 20.93
N LYS A 343 -3.22 -8.04 20.65
CA LYS A 343 -2.64 -8.20 19.30
C LYS A 343 -2.61 -9.65 18.84
N ALA A 344 -2.28 -10.59 19.72
CA ALA A 344 -2.31 -12.01 19.38
C ALA A 344 -3.71 -12.46 18.91
N MET A 345 -4.75 -11.93 19.55
CA MET A 345 -6.14 -12.18 19.20
C MET A 345 -6.55 -11.50 17.88
N GLU A 346 -6.07 -10.29 17.60
CA GLU A 346 -6.25 -9.63 16.30
C GLU A 346 -5.67 -10.46 15.14
N TYR A 347 -4.56 -11.17 15.39
CA TYR A 347 -3.98 -12.11 14.42
C TYR A 347 -4.72 -13.47 14.34
N GLY A 348 -5.76 -13.68 15.15
CA GLY A 348 -6.64 -14.84 15.08
C GLY A 348 -6.42 -15.90 16.17
N ALA A 349 -5.47 -15.70 17.10
CA ALA A 349 -5.32 -16.61 18.23
C ALA A 349 -6.49 -16.47 19.22
N LYS A 350 -6.82 -17.54 19.93
CA LYS A 350 -7.87 -17.51 20.98
C LYS A 350 -7.39 -16.88 22.29
N GLY A 351 -6.09 -16.65 22.41
CA GLY A 351 -5.41 -16.08 23.56
C GLY A 351 -3.90 -16.29 23.46
N MET A 352 -3.16 -15.76 24.43
CA MET A 352 -1.70 -15.86 24.49
C MET A 352 -1.27 -16.40 25.86
N ALA A 353 -0.61 -17.56 25.85
CA ALA A 353 0.06 -18.06 27.05
C ALA A 353 1.48 -17.48 27.12
N TRP A 354 1.99 -17.28 28.33
CA TRP A 354 3.29 -16.63 28.54
C TRP A 354 3.97 -17.08 29.82
N ILE A 355 5.29 -16.88 29.89
CA ILE A 355 6.14 -17.07 31.07
C ILE A 355 7.00 -15.81 31.23
N ALA A 356 6.93 -15.19 32.39
CA ALA A 356 7.85 -14.12 32.76
C ALA A 356 8.84 -14.67 33.79
N TRP A 357 10.11 -14.82 33.40
CA TRP A 357 11.18 -15.23 34.31
C TRP A 357 11.93 -13.99 34.76
N LYS A 358 11.72 -13.57 36.01
CA LYS A 358 12.39 -12.39 36.56
C LYS A 358 13.86 -12.64 36.84
N GLU A 359 14.64 -11.57 36.92
CA GLU A 359 16.08 -11.62 37.20
C GLU A 359 16.41 -12.19 38.59
N ASP A 360 15.52 -12.00 39.57
CA ASP A 360 15.63 -12.57 40.93
C ASP A 360 15.37 -14.08 40.99
N GLY A 361 15.03 -14.70 39.86
CA GLY A 361 14.72 -16.12 39.74
C GLY A 361 13.24 -16.45 39.93
N GLU A 362 12.38 -15.48 40.26
CA GLU A 362 10.93 -15.69 40.36
C GLU A 362 10.31 -15.93 38.97
N ILE A 363 9.48 -16.97 38.85
CA ILE A 363 8.77 -17.29 37.60
C ILE A 363 7.29 -16.97 37.79
N ASN A 364 6.80 -16.01 37.01
CA ASN A 364 5.39 -15.66 36.96
C ASN A 364 4.76 -16.27 35.71
N SER A 365 3.93 -17.29 35.88
CA SER A 365 3.12 -17.89 34.82
C SER A 365 2.04 -18.79 35.40
N ILE A 366 0.88 -18.84 34.74
CA ILE A 366 -0.16 -19.83 35.06
C ILE A 366 0.29 -21.25 34.72
N LEU A 367 1.23 -21.41 33.78
CA LEU A 367 1.73 -22.71 33.33
C LEU A 367 2.45 -23.46 34.46
N THR A 368 3.06 -22.77 35.42
CA THR A 368 3.73 -23.41 36.58
C THR A 368 2.83 -24.36 37.39
N LYS A 369 1.50 -24.22 37.29
CA LYS A 369 0.52 -25.08 37.98
C LYS A 369 0.22 -26.39 37.23
N TYR A 370 0.53 -26.46 35.94
CA TYR A 370 0.14 -27.57 35.06
C TYR A 370 1.31 -28.48 34.71
N PHE A 371 2.54 -27.96 34.65
CA PHE A 371 3.72 -28.73 34.27
C PHE A 371 4.49 -29.24 35.49
N SER A 372 5.09 -30.43 35.38
CA SER A 372 6.11 -30.89 36.33
C SER A 372 7.36 -30.00 36.25
N LYS A 373 8.18 -29.97 37.31
CA LYS A 373 9.44 -29.18 37.31
C LYS A 373 10.38 -29.56 36.17
N GLU A 374 10.46 -30.86 35.84
CA GLU A 374 11.30 -31.40 34.77
C GLU A 374 10.78 -31.00 33.38
N ALA A 375 9.47 -31.11 33.14
CA ALA A 375 8.85 -30.68 31.89
C ALA A 375 8.99 -29.17 31.70
N PHE A 376 8.76 -28.38 32.76
CA PHE A 376 8.91 -26.93 32.72
C PHE A 376 10.36 -26.51 32.41
N GLN A 377 11.35 -27.17 33.03
CA GLN A 377 12.76 -26.91 32.73
C GLN A 377 13.13 -27.29 31.27
N THR A 378 12.54 -28.37 30.75
CA THR A 378 12.75 -28.78 29.35
C THR A 378 12.25 -27.72 28.38
N ILE A 379 11.10 -27.09 28.66
CA ILE A 379 10.58 -25.97 27.87
C ILE A 379 11.56 -24.80 27.88
N LEU A 380 11.97 -24.37 29.07
CA LEU A 380 12.91 -23.26 29.25
C LEU A 380 14.24 -23.50 28.52
N ASN A 381 14.76 -24.73 28.60
CA ASN A 381 15.99 -25.11 27.90
C ASN A 381 15.81 -25.09 26.37
N THR A 382 14.67 -25.57 25.87
CA THR A 382 14.39 -25.65 24.42
C THR A 382 14.29 -24.26 23.79
N VAL A 383 13.67 -23.30 24.50
CA VAL A 383 13.60 -21.89 24.06
C VAL A 383 14.83 -21.07 24.48
N GLU A 384 15.86 -21.72 25.03
CA GLU A 384 17.10 -21.14 25.54
C GLU A 384 16.89 -19.98 26.53
N ALA A 385 15.84 -20.07 27.36
CA ALA A 385 15.51 -19.02 28.32
C ALA A 385 16.46 -18.97 29.51
N ARG A 386 16.69 -17.74 29.99
CA ARG A 386 17.49 -17.43 31.17
C ARG A 386 16.68 -16.53 32.12
N PRO A 387 17.08 -16.42 33.40
CA PRO A 387 16.52 -15.41 34.30
C PRO A 387 16.59 -14.02 33.66
N GLY A 388 15.48 -13.30 33.69
CA GLY A 388 15.31 -12.01 33.01
C GLY A 388 14.59 -12.11 31.66
N ASP A 389 14.24 -13.28 31.14
CA ASP A 389 13.57 -13.44 29.85
C ASP A 389 12.04 -13.51 29.94
N PHE A 390 11.36 -13.15 28.84
CA PHE A 390 9.91 -13.30 28.67
C PHE A 390 9.60 -14.20 27.49
N ILE A 391 8.76 -15.21 27.70
CA ILE A 391 8.41 -16.20 26.68
C ILE A 391 6.92 -16.07 26.39
N LEU A 392 6.55 -15.99 25.12
CA LEU A 392 5.16 -16.04 24.68
C LEU A 392 4.93 -17.28 23.82
N PHE A 393 3.71 -17.81 23.87
CA PHE A 393 3.31 -19.05 23.21
C PHE A 393 2.05 -18.83 22.38
N CYS A 394 1.99 -19.53 21.25
CA CYS A 394 0.78 -19.70 20.46
C CYS A 394 0.56 -21.20 20.20
N ALA A 395 -0.69 -21.65 20.38
CA ALA A 395 -1.12 -23.03 20.22
C ALA A 395 -2.39 -23.06 19.37
N ASP A 396 -2.25 -23.32 18.08
CA ASP A 396 -3.37 -23.36 17.12
C ASP A 396 -2.92 -24.09 15.83
N ARG A 397 -3.72 -24.05 14.75
CA ARG A 397 -3.33 -24.53 13.42
C ARG A 397 -2.11 -23.78 12.91
N PHE A 398 -1.27 -24.45 12.12
CA PHE A 398 -0.01 -23.91 11.62
C PHE A 398 -0.13 -22.50 10.98
N PRO A 399 -1.11 -22.20 10.10
CA PRO A 399 -1.25 -20.85 9.54
C PRO A 399 -1.55 -19.76 10.58
N VAL A 400 -2.36 -20.08 11.60
CA VAL A 400 -2.71 -19.15 12.69
C VAL A 400 -1.47 -18.91 13.56
N VAL A 401 -0.75 -19.97 13.93
CA VAL A 401 0.49 -19.86 14.72
C VAL A 401 1.53 -19.00 14.00
N CYS A 402 1.74 -19.23 12.70
CA CYS A 402 2.67 -18.43 11.90
C CYS A 402 2.26 -16.95 11.86
N ARG A 403 0.98 -16.68 11.55
CA ARG A 403 0.44 -15.31 11.50
C ARG A 403 0.56 -14.58 12.84
N THR A 404 0.19 -15.23 13.93
CA THR A 404 0.23 -14.65 15.28
C THR A 404 1.66 -14.40 15.73
N LEU A 405 2.53 -15.41 15.71
CA LEU A 405 3.91 -15.25 16.21
C LEU A 405 4.76 -14.38 15.28
N GLY A 406 4.57 -14.48 13.97
CA GLY A 406 5.22 -13.61 13.00
C GLY A 406 4.81 -12.14 13.14
N GLY A 407 3.52 -11.87 13.40
CA GLY A 407 3.02 -10.53 13.71
C GLY A 407 3.56 -9.98 15.03
N LEU A 408 3.42 -10.75 16.12
CA LEU A 408 3.92 -10.36 17.44
C LEU A 408 5.43 -10.11 17.44
N ARG A 409 6.19 -10.85 16.63
CA ARG A 409 7.62 -10.62 16.44
C ARG A 409 7.91 -9.20 15.92
N LEU A 410 7.13 -8.71 14.96
CA LEU A 410 7.25 -7.35 14.44
C LEU A 410 6.81 -6.31 15.48
N ASP A 411 5.72 -6.57 16.22
CA ASP A 411 5.25 -5.70 17.29
C ASP A 411 6.28 -5.54 18.41
N LEU A 412 6.91 -6.64 18.81
CA LEU A 412 8.01 -6.64 19.78
C LEU A 412 9.22 -5.88 19.27
N ALA A 413 9.55 -6.02 17.98
CA ALA A 413 10.64 -5.28 17.38
C ALA A 413 10.41 -3.77 17.40
N ASP A 414 9.16 -3.33 17.26
CA ASP A 414 8.78 -1.92 17.39
C ASP A 414 8.82 -1.45 18.84
N LEU A 415 8.22 -2.22 19.74
CA LEU A 415 8.19 -1.91 21.16
C LEU A 415 9.61 -1.77 21.73
N LEU A 416 10.52 -2.64 21.31
CA LEU A 416 11.92 -2.69 21.75
C LEU A 416 12.86 -1.89 20.84
N SER A 417 12.34 -1.20 19.82
CA SER A 417 13.12 -0.42 18.86
C SER A 417 14.30 -1.19 18.23
N LEU A 418 14.08 -2.46 17.89
CA LEU A 418 15.11 -3.35 17.32
C LEU A 418 15.36 -3.07 15.83
N ARG A 419 14.41 -2.42 15.15
CA ARG A 419 14.49 -2.10 13.71
C ARG A 419 15.25 -0.79 13.52
N LYS A 420 16.55 -0.89 13.24
CA LYS A 420 17.42 0.28 13.05
C LYS A 420 17.23 0.88 11.64
N PRO A 421 17.00 2.19 11.51
CA PRO A 421 17.07 2.89 10.23
C PRO A 421 18.45 2.72 9.59
N GLY A 422 18.52 2.63 8.25
CA GLY A 422 19.75 2.43 7.49
C GLY A 422 20.37 1.02 7.57
N ASP A 423 19.84 0.10 8.37
CA ASP A 423 20.25 -1.32 8.34
C ASP A 423 19.44 -2.05 7.26
N TYR A 424 20.11 -2.47 6.19
CA TYR A 424 19.50 -3.15 5.05
C TYR A 424 19.88 -4.62 5.04
N ARG A 425 18.89 -5.49 5.24
CA ARG A 425 19.05 -6.94 5.25
C ARG A 425 18.26 -7.57 4.12
N PHE A 426 19.00 -8.01 3.11
CA PHE A 426 18.48 -8.84 2.04
C PHE A 426 18.34 -10.30 2.47
N LEU A 427 17.39 -10.98 1.86
CA LEU A 427 17.16 -12.41 1.96
C LEU A 427 16.57 -12.89 0.64
N MET A 428 16.93 -14.09 0.21
CA MET A 428 16.21 -14.81 -0.82
C MET A 428 15.45 -15.98 -0.19
N VAL A 429 14.16 -16.07 -0.46
CA VAL A 429 13.34 -17.21 -0.06
C VAL A 429 13.13 -18.10 -1.28
N THR A 430 13.25 -19.41 -1.11
CA THR A 430 13.22 -20.42 -2.19
C THR A 430 12.32 -21.58 -1.78
N ASP A 431 12.08 -22.55 -2.66
CA ASP A 431 11.36 -23.81 -2.33
C ASP A 431 9.94 -23.55 -1.82
N PHE A 432 9.25 -22.61 -2.43
CA PHE A 432 7.84 -22.36 -2.15
C PHE A 432 6.99 -23.60 -2.45
N PRO A 433 5.88 -23.82 -1.75
CA PRO A 433 4.85 -24.75 -2.19
C PRO A 433 4.37 -24.37 -3.60
N GLU A 434 4.16 -25.37 -4.46
CA GLU A 434 3.60 -25.15 -5.79
C GLU A 434 2.11 -24.76 -5.73
N PHE A 435 1.40 -25.34 -4.75
CA PHE A 435 -0.02 -25.14 -4.55
C PHE A 435 -0.36 -24.69 -3.13
N GLU A 436 -1.40 -23.86 -3.03
CA GLU A 436 -2.09 -23.51 -1.79
C GLU A 436 -3.52 -24.05 -1.84
N TYR A 437 -4.03 -24.56 -0.72
CA TYR A 437 -5.43 -24.99 -0.65
C TYR A 437 -6.33 -23.78 -0.38
N SER A 438 -7.20 -23.44 -1.32
CA SER A 438 -8.21 -22.40 -1.12
C SER A 438 -9.43 -23.01 -0.42
N GLU A 439 -9.69 -22.58 0.82
CA GLU A 439 -10.92 -22.94 1.54
C GLU A 439 -12.17 -22.35 0.87
N GLU A 440 -12.04 -21.19 0.20
CA GLU A 440 -13.15 -20.54 -0.52
C GLU A 440 -13.56 -21.31 -1.77
N GLU A 441 -12.58 -21.75 -2.55
CA GLU A 441 -12.82 -22.50 -3.79
C GLU A 441 -12.86 -24.01 -3.58
N ASN A 442 -12.56 -24.47 -2.36
CA ASN A 442 -12.47 -25.87 -1.96
C ASN A 442 -11.59 -26.71 -2.92
N ARG A 443 -10.46 -26.13 -3.36
CA ARG A 443 -9.51 -26.74 -4.31
C ARG A 443 -8.10 -26.17 -4.13
N TYR A 444 -7.11 -26.86 -4.68
CA TYR A 444 -5.76 -26.31 -4.80
C TYR A 444 -5.71 -25.24 -5.89
N VAL A 445 -5.04 -24.13 -5.58
CA VAL A 445 -4.71 -23.03 -6.47
C VAL A 445 -3.20 -22.88 -6.53
N ALA A 446 -2.65 -22.34 -7.62
CA ALA A 446 -1.22 -22.10 -7.72
C ALA A 446 -0.80 -20.99 -6.73
N THR A 447 0.30 -21.20 -6.01
CA THR A 447 0.83 -20.21 -5.05
C THR A 447 1.38 -18.96 -5.75
N HIS A 448 1.87 -19.10 -6.98
CA HIS A 448 2.35 -17.97 -7.79
C HIS A 448 1.59 -17.86 -9.11
N HIS A 449 1.87 -18.74 -10.07
CA HIS A 449 1.16 -18.79 -11.35
C HIS A 449 1.30 -20.18 -11.96
N PRO A 450 0.36 -20.61 -12.83
CA PRO A 450 0.26 -21.98 -13.34
C PRO A 450 1.37 -22.41 -14.32
N PHE A 451 2.42 -21.60 -14.48
CA PHE A 451 3.55 -21.86 -15.39
C PHE A 451 4.86 -22.02 -14.63
N THR A 452 4.82 -22.07 -13.30
CA THR A 452 5.98 -22.29 -12.45
C THR A 452 6.43 -23.74 -12.56
N MET A 453 7.72 -23.95 -12.71
CA MET A 453 8.32 -25.28 -12.85
C MET A 453 8.43 -25.95 -11.48
N PRO A 454 7.80 -27.13 -11.28
CA PRO A 454 8.06 -27.92 -10.08
C PRO A 454 9.48 -28.46 -10.06
N TYR A 455 9.97 -28.87 -8.90
CA TYR A 455 11.19 -29.68 -8.85
C TYR A 455 10.99 -31.01 -9.60
N PRO A 456 11.96 -31.49 -10.42
CA PRO A 456 11.83 -32.74 -11.18
C PRO A 456 11.44 -33.93 -10.28
N GLU A 457 12.03 -33.95 -9.09
CA GLU A 457 11.59 -34.48 -7.81
C GLU A 457 10.14 -34.88 -7.62
N ASP A 458 9.35 -33.82 -7.78
CA ASP A 458 8.03 -33.64 -7.20
C ASP A 458 6.94 -33.74 -8.28
N ILE A 459 7.34 -33.70 -9.57
CA ILE A 459 6.45 -33.88 -10.73
C ILE A 459 5.56 -35.14 -10.61
N PRO A 460 6.04 -36.31 -10.14
CA PRO A 460 5.18 -37.48 -9.98
C PRO A 460 4.00 -37.27 -9.01
N TYR A 461 4.08 -36.28 -8.12
CA TYR A 461 3.13 -36.06 -7.02
C TYR A 461 2.12 -34.95 -7.29
N LEU A 462 2.23 -34.25 -8.43
CA LEU A 462 1.30 -33.19 -8.86
C LEU A 462 -0.18 -33.57 -8.72
N LEU A 463 -0.53 -34.84 -8.99
CA LEU A 463 -1.92 -35.32 -8.90
C LEU A 463 -2.22 -36.12 -7.63
N SER A 464 -1.21 -36.80 -7.05
CA SER A 464 -1.42 -37.72 -5.93
C SER A 464 -1.28 -37.05 -4.56
N ASP A 465 -0.39 -36.07 -4.45
CA ASP A 465 -0.09 -35.36 -3.21
C ASP A 465 0.35 -33.91 -3.54
N PRO A 466 -0.59 -33.03 -3.95
CA PRO A 466 -0.24 -31.66 -4.37
C PRO A 466 0.42 -30.84 -3.25
N ALA A 467 0.06 -31.10 -1.99
CA ALA A 467 0.51 -30.32 -0.84
C ALA A 467 2.03 -30.39 -0.59
N ARG A 468 2.71 -31.44 -1.09
CA ARG A 468 4.17 -31.58 -0.91
C ARG A 468 5.00 -31.05 -2.08
N VAL A 469 4.36 -30.71 -3.20
CA VAL A 469 5.07 -30.33 -4.42
C VAL A 469 5.72 -28.97 -4.21
N ARG A 470 7.03 -28.89 -4.43
CA ARG A 470 7.78 -27.64 -4.36
C ARG A 470 7.93 -27.01 -5.74
N ALA A 471 7.86 -25.69 -5.75
CA ALA A 471 8.12 -24.83 -6.89
C ALA A 471 9.60 -24.41 -6.94
N GLN A 472 10.16 -24.37 -8.15
CA GLN A 472 11.41 -23.65 -8.43
C GLN A 472 11.13 -22.14 -8.52
N ALA A 473 10.62 -21.61 -7.42
CA ALA A 473 10.24 -20.22 -7.24
C ALA A 473 11.07 -19.57 -6.15
N TYR A 474 11.23 -18.26 -6.27
CA TYR A 474 12.09 -17.50 -5.40
C TYR A 474 11.65 -16.05 -5.26
N ASP A 475 11.75 -15.55 -4.04
CA ASP A 475 11.44 -14.17 -3.68
C ASP A 475 12.68 -13.47 -3.16
N VAL A 476 12.81 -12.18 -3.46
CA VAL A 476 13.80 -11.31 -2.84
C VAL A 476 13.11 -10.42 -1.82
N VAL A 477 13.57 -10.50 -0.58
CA VAL A 477 13.04 -9.79 0.57
C VAL A 477 14.07 -8.80 1.06
N LEU A 478 13.63 -7.59 1.37
CA LEU A 478 14.43 -6.55 2.01
C LEU A 478 13.69 -6.04 3.25
N ASN A 479 14.30 -6.18 4.43
CA ASN A 479 13.78 -5.62 5.69
C ASN A 479 12.33 -6.04 5.99
N GLY A 480 11.96 -7.28 5.66
CA GLY A 480 10.62 -7.83 5.86
C GLY A 480 9.59 -7.47 4.79
N ILE A 481 10.03 -6.85 3.69
CA ILE A 481 9.18 -6.53 2.54
C ILE A 481 9.65 -7.33 1.34
N GLU A 482 8.71 -8.04 0.73
CA GLU A 482 8.87 -8.67 -0.58
C GLU A 482 9.08 -7.59 -1.65
N LEU A 483 10.31 -7.52 -2.19
CA LEU A 483 10.65 -6.62 -3.28
C LEU A 483 10.12 -7.15 -4.61
N GLY A 484 10.20 -8.46 -4.80
CA GLY A 484 9.82 -9.13 -6.03
C GLY A 484 9.87 -10.64 -5.93
N SER A 485 9.30 -11.28 -6.94
CA SER A 485 9.15 -12.73 -7.06
C SER A 485 9.50 -13.19 -8.47
N GLY A 486 9.94 -14.44 -8.60
CA GLY A 486 10.31 -15.08 -9.84
C GLY A 486 10.22 -16.60 -9.75
N SER A 487 10.29 -17.25 -10.91
CA SER A 487 10.38 -18.71 -10.98
C SER A 487 11.00 -19.17 -12.30
N ILE A 488 11.50 -20.40 -12.29
CA ILE A 488 11.75 -21.16 -13.52
C ILE A 488 10.41 -21.55 -14.13
N ARG A 489 10.31 -21.46 -15.46
CA ARG A 489 9.06 -21.71 -16.17
C ARG A 489 8.98 -23.12 -16.73
N ILE A 490 7.76 -23.65 -16.77
CA ILE A 490 7.47 -24.87 -17.48
C ILE A 490 7.65 -24.64 -18.98
N HIS A 491 8.62 -25.32 -19.57
CA HIS A 491 8.86 -25.34 -21.02
C HIS A 491 8.49 -26.68 -21.67
N ARG A 492 8.10 -27.69 -20.87
CA ARG A 492 7.73 -29.03 -21.34
C ARG A 492 6.21 -29.20 -21.37
N LYS A 493 5.66 -29.53 -22.55
CA LYS A 493 4.22 -29.75 -22.77
C LYS A 493 3.60 -30.72 -21.76
N GLU A 494 4.24 -31.88 -21.55
CA GLU A 494 3.72 -32.92 -20.66
C GLU A 494 3.61 -32.47 -19.20
N VAL A 495 4.54 -31.64 -18.73
CA VAL A 495 4.53 -31.09 -17.38
C VAL A 495 3.45 -30.02 -17.25
N GLN A 496 3.32 -29.15 -18.27
CA GLN A 496 2.31 -28.10 -18.28
C GLN A 496 0.89 -28.67 -18.28
N GLN A 497 0.67 -29.76 -19.02
CA GLN A 497 -0.60 -30.45 -19.05
C GLN A 497 -0.96 -31.04 -17.67
N LYS A 498 -0.02 -31.74 -17.02
CA LYS A 498 -0.21 -32.25 -15.66
C LYS A 498 -0.47 -31.14 -14.65
N MET A 499 0.18 -29.98 -14.80
CA MET A 499 -0.04 -28.81 -13.97
C MET A 499 -1.48 -28.29 -14.10
N PHE A 500 -1.99 -28.16 -15.33
CA PHE A 500 -3.37 -27.74 -15.54
C PHE A 500 -4.39 -28.77 -15.02
N GLU A 501 -4.13 -30.06 -15.19
CA GLU A 501 -4.95 -31.13 -14.63
C GLU A 501 -4.98 -31.07 -13.10
N ALA A 502 -3.84 -30.84 -12.44
CA ALA A 502 -3.74 -30.68 -10.99
C ALA A 502 -4.53 -29.46 -10.47
N LEU A 503 -4.58 -28.38 -11.25
CA LEU A 503 -5.35 -27.18 -10.95
C LEU A 503 -6.85 -27.30 -11.29
N GLY A 504 -7.26 -28.40 -11.92
CA GLY A 504 -8.65 -28.70 -12.26
C GLY A 504 -9.17 -27.98 -13.51
N PHE A 505 -8.30 -27.54 -14.42
CA PHE A 505 -8.73 -26.93 -15.68
C PHE A 505 -9.18 -27.98 -16.70
N SER A 506 -10.30 -27.74 -17.38
CA SER A 506 -10.71 -28.53 -18.55
C SER A 506 -9.92 -28.15 -19.80
N GLU A 507 -9.83 -29.04 -20.79
CA GLU A 507 -9.19 -28.73 -22.08
C GLU A 507 -9.78 -27.49 -22.75
N GLU A 508 -11.11 -27.33 -22.68
CA GLU A 508 -11.82 -26.15 -23.21
C GLU A 508 -11.40 -24.86 -22.50
N GLN A 509 -11.22 -24.90 -21.17
CA GLN A 509 -10.76 -23.75 -20.39
C GLN A 509 -9.31 -23.40 -20.69
N ILE A 510 -8.45 -24.42 -20.86
CA ILE A 510 -7.04 -24.25 -21.22
C ILE A 510 -6.94 -23.59 -22.59
N GLU A 511 -7.67 -24.09 -23.58
CA GLU A 511 -7.66 -23.52 -24.94
C GLU A 511 -8.22 -22.10 -24.94
N ALA A 512 -9.37 -21.88 -24.28
CA ALA A 512 -10.02 -20.59 -24.23
C ALA A 512 -9.18 -19.52 -23.52
N ARG A 513 -8.38 -19.87 -22.49
CA ARG A 513 -7.59 -18.90 -21.73
C ARG A 513 -6.14 -18.82 -22.23
N PHE A 514 -5.49 -19.96 -22.36
CA PHE A 514 -4.04 -20.10 -22.56
C PHE A 514 -3.65 -20.75 -23.90
N GLY A 515 -4.60 -21.08 -24.78
CA GLY A 515 -4.34 -21.81 -26.03
C GLY A 515 -3.22 -21.20 -26.88
N PHE A 516 -3.18 -19.87 -27.02
CA PHE A 516 -2.12 -19.19 -27.77
C PHE A 516 -0.71 -19.42 -27.19
N MET A 517 -0.58 -19.52 -25.88
CA MET A 517 0.69 -19.74 -25.20
C MET A 517 1.07 -21.23 -25.19
N VAL A 518 0.10 -22.11 -24.97
CA VAL A 518 0.29 -23.57 -25.07
C VAL A 518 0.69 -23.96 -26.50
N HIS A 519 0.12 -23.31 -27.52
CA HIS A 519 0.51 -23.49 -28.92
C HIS A 519 1.92 -22.95 -29.19
N ALA A 520 2.25 -21.75 -28.70
CA ALA A 520 3.61 -21.23 -28.80
C ALA A 520 4.64 -22.20 -28.21
N PHE A 521 4.29 -22.90 -27.12
CA PHE A 521 5.23 -23.83 -26.49
C PHE A 521 5.56 -25.10 -27.30
N GLN A 522 4.82 -25.36 -28.38
CA GLN A 522 5.06 -26.50 -29.26
C GLN A 522 6.17 -26.24 -30.29
N TYR A 523 6.57 -24.98 -30.47
CA TYR A 523 7.55 -24.58 -31.49
C TYR A 523 8.98 -24.47 -30.96
N GLY A 524 9.31 -25.24 -29.91
CA GLY A 524 10.65 -25.30 -29.34
C GLY A 524 10.93 -24.23 -28.29
N THR A 525 10.18 -24.26 -27.17
CA THR A 525 10.43 -23.37 -26.03
C THR A 525 11.76 -23.71 -25.34
N PRO A 526 12.68 -22.75 -25.19
CA PRO A 526 13.88 -22.97 -24.39
C PRO A 526 13.51 -23.11 -22.90
N PRO A 527 14.31 -23.81 -22.09
CA PRO A 527 14.28 -23.61 -20.64
C PRO A 527 14.43 -22.12 -20.35
N HIS A 528 13.60 -21.54 -19.49
CA HIS A 528 13.65 -20.12 -19.21
C HIS A 528 13.14 -19.86 -17.79
N GLY A 529 13.55 -18.72 -17.25
CA GLY A 529 13.13 -18.25 -15.94
C GLY A 529 13.27 -16.75 -15.85
N GLY A 530 12.63 -16.16 -14.85
CA GLY A 530 12.69 -14.72 -14.70
C GLY A 530 12.31 -14.25 -13.32
N PHE A 531 12.23 -12.93 -13.21
CA PHE A 531 12.01 -12.24 -11.96
C PHE A 531 11.34 -10.89 -12.23
N ALA A 532 10.51 -10.44 -11.31
CA ALA A 532 9.95 -9.10 -11.36
C ALA A 532 9.97 -8.48 -9.96
N PHE A 533 10.45 -7.24 -9.84
CA PHE A 533 10.36 -6.49 -8.59
C PHE A 533 9.62 -5.17 -8.74
N GLY A 534 8.90 -4.78 -7.69
CA GLY A 534 8.20 -3.51 -7.62
C GLY A 534 9.17 -2.35 -7.46
N LEU A 535 9.38 -1.58 -8.53
CA LEU A 535 10.25 -0.41 -8.51
C LEU A 535 9.80 0.61 -7.46
N ASP A 536 8.48 0.80 -7.31
CA ASP A 536 7.92 1.73 -6.33
C ASP A 536 8.30 1.33 -4.90
N ARG A 537 8.15 0.04 -4.55
CA ARG A 537 8.54 -0.49 -3.23
C ARG A 537 10.04 -0.41 -3.00
N PHE A 538 10.82 -0.74 -4.02
CA PHE A 538 12.29 -0.67 -3.94
C PHE A 538 12.77 0.76 -3.65
N VAL A 539 12.24 1.75 -4.36
CA VAL A 539 12.56 3.16 -4.16
C VAL A 539 12.05 3.66 -2.80
N MET A 540 10.84 3.27 -2.39
CA MET A 540 10.29 3.59 -1.06
C MET A 540 11.18 3.05 0.06
N GLN A 541 11.64 1.79 -0.05
CA GLN A 541 12.53 1.17 0.93
C GLN A 541 13.89 1.86 1.01
N MET A 542 14.50 2.17 -0.14
CA MET A 542 15.76 2.90 -0.14
C MET A 542 15.62 4.30 0.45
N LEU A 543 14.53 5.01 0.20
CA LEU A 543 14.30 6.35 0.77
C LEU A 543 13.77 6.33 2.20
N GLU A 544 13.44 5.15 2.74
CA GLU A 544 12.71 5.00 4.01
C GLU A 544 11.42 5.84 4.04
N ALA A 545 10.78 5.98 2.87
CA ALA A 545 9.57 6.74 2.73
C ALA A 545 8.40 6.00 3.41
N PRO A 546 7.49 6.72 4.10
CA PRO A 546 6.41 6.10 4.87
C PRO A 546 5.29 5.49 3.99
N SER A 547 5.27 5.82 2.70
CA SER A 547 4.22 5.43 1.76
C SER A 547 4.72 5.41 0.33
N LEU A 548 4.18 4.51 -0.51
CA LEU A 548 4.44 4.53 -1.96
C LEU A 548 4.01 5.86 -2.59
N ARG A 549 3.05 6.56 -1.98
CA ARG A 549 2.57 7.86 -2.45
C ARG A 549 3.63 8.95 -2.38
N ASP A 550 4.71 8.78 -1.62
CA ASP A 550 5.81 9.74 -1.57
C ASP A 550 6.89 9.49 -2.65
N VAL A 551 6.78 8.39 -3.41
CA VAL A 551 7.74 8.04 -4.49
C VAL A 551 7.07 7.90 -5.87
N VAL A 552 5.77 8.13 -5.95
CA VAL A 552 4.97 8.18 -7.18
C VAL A 552 4.51 9.62 -7.40
N ALA A 553 4.65 10.15 -8.62
CA ALA A 553 4.33 11.55 -8.91
C ALA A 553 2.85 11.89 -8.65
N PHE A 554 1.92 11.08 -9.18
CA PHE A 554 0.48 11.27 -9.07
C PHE A 554 -0.21 9.98 -8.62
N PRO A 555 -0.11 9.62 -7.32
CA PRO A 555 -0.66 8.36 -6.82
C PRO A 555 -2.18 8.43 -6.64
N LYS A 556 -2.80 7.27 -6.46
CA LYS A 556 -4.18 7.14 -6.00
C LYS A 556 -4.25 7.08 -4.47
N ASN A 557 -5.38 7.52 -3.91
CA ASN A 557 -5.70 7.37 -2.49
C ASN A 557 -6.09 5.90 -2.19
N LYS A 558 -6.55 5.61 -0.96
CA LYS A 558 -6.95 4.24 -0.55
C LYS A 558 -8.20 3.72 -1.28
N ASP A 559 -9.01 4.60 -1.86
CA ASP A 559 -10.25 4.27 -2.57
C ASP A 559 -10.04 4.19 -4.10
N ALA A 560 -8.78 4.02 -4.54
CA ALA A 560 -8.37 4.04 -5.95
C ALA A 560 -8.71 5.34 -6.70
N ARG A 561 -8.94 6.44 -5.98
CA ARG A 561 -9.25 7.76 -6.56
C ARG A 561 -8.01 8.63 -6.70
N CYS A 562 -7.99 9.50 -7.71
CA CYS A 562 -7.06 10.61 -7.83
C CYS A 562 -7.75 11.89 -7.35
N PRO A 563 -7.48 12.39 -6.13
CA PRO A 563 -8.14 13.60 -5.61
C PRO A 563 -7.81 14.88 -6.38
N MET A 564 -6.73 14.86 -7.18
CA MET A 564 -6.32 16.01 -7.99
C MET A 564 -7.19 16.18 -9.24
N THR A 565 -7.60 15.07 -9.86
CA THR A 565 -8.34 15.07 -11.13
C THR A 565 -9.77 14.58 -10.97
N ASP A 566 -10.18 14.28 -9.73
CA ASP A 566 -11.46 13.63 -9.39
C ASP A 566 -11.73 12.36 -10.21
N ALA A 567 -10.69 11.58 -10.52
CA ALA A 567 -10.82 10.31 -11.25
C ALA A 567 -10.94 9.10 -10.29
N PRO A 568 -11.70 8.05 -10.63
CA PRO A 568 -12.61 7.94 -11.78
C PRO A 568 -13.84 8.85 -11.65
N ASN A 569 -14.49 9.16 -12.78
CA ASN A 569 -15.69 10.01 -12.83
C ASN A 569 -16.66 9.53 -13.92
N LEU A 570 -17.84 10.13 -13.97
CA LEU A 570 -18.83 9.91 -15.01
C LEU A 570 -18.31 10.35 -16.38
N VAL A 571 -18.71 9.61 -17.41
CA VAL A 571 -18.44 9.89 -18.82
C VAL A 571 -19.72 10.34 -19.53
N ASP A 572 -19.58 11.01 -20.67
CA ASP A 572 -20.75 11.44 -21.45
C ASP A 572 -21.53 10.22 -21.95
N ALA A 573 -22.86 10.31 -21.95
CA ALA A 573 -23.73 9.22 -22.41
C ALA A 573 -23.40 8.75 -23.84
N GLY A 574 -22.99 9.67 -24.73
CA GLY A 574 -22.56 9.32 -26.09
C GLY A 574 -21.31 8.43 -26.14
N GLN A 575 -20.42 8.50 -25.14
CA GLN A 575 -19.26 7.60 -25.03
C GLN A 575 -19.70 6.18 -24.66
N LEU A 576 -20.66 6.04 -23.74
CA LEU A 576 -21.24 4.75 -23.37
C LEU A 576 -22.00 4.11 -24.53
N ASP A 577 -22.73 4.91 -25.33
CA ASP A 577 -23.47 4.45 -26.50
C ASP A 577 -22.53 3.90 -27.57
N ALA A 578 -21.47 4.66 -27.86
CA ALA A 578 -20.45 4.24 -28.81
C ALA A 578 -19.74 2.94 -28.39
N LEU A 579 -19.64 2.67 -27.08
CA LEU A 579 -19.07 1.44 -26.54
C LEU A 579 -20.09 0.30 -26.43
N GLY A 580 -21.38 0.55 -26.71
CA GLY A 580 -22.45 -0.42 -26.52
C GLY A 580 -22.68 -0.80 -25.04
N LEU A 581 -22.23 0.05 -24.11
CA LEU A 581 -22.36 -0.13 -22.66
C LEU A 581 -23.55 0.61 -22.07
N LEU A 582 -24.28 1.37 -22.91
CA LEU A 582 -25.60 1.86 -22.57
C LEU A 582 -26.56 0.66 -22.50
N GLU A 583 -26.60 0.00 -21.35
CA GLU A 583 -27.80 -0.74 -21.01
C GLU A 583 -28.98 0.23 -21.07
N ARG A 584 -30.09 -0.20 -21.68
CA ARG A 584 -31.42 0.44 -21.50
C ARG A 584 -31.93 0.21 -20.07
N SER A 585 -31.09 0.44 -19.07
CA SER A 585 -31.46 0.63 -17.68
C SER A 585 -31.67 2.13 -17.48
N GLY A 586 -32.84 2.51 -16.98
CA GLY A 586 -33.34 3.87 -16.98
C GLY A 586 -32.35 4.91 -16.43
N SER A 587 -32.15 5.97 -17.22
CA SER A 587 -31.72 7.32 -16.83
C SER A 587 -30.74 7.41 -15.64
N PHE A 588 -29.44 7.42 -15.94
CA PHE A 588 -28.47 8.15 -15.13
C PHE A 588 -28.45 9.62 -15.57
N GLY A 589 -29.35 10.41 -14.97
CA GLY A 589 -29.45 11.85 -15.19
C GLY A 589 -30.57 12.43 -14.32
N SER A 590 -30.21 12.82 -13.09
CA SER A 590 -31.11 13.22 -11.99
C SER A 590 -32.13 12.14 -11.61
N SER A 591 -32.20 11.83 -10.32
CA SER A 591 -33.18 10.91 -9.74
C SER A 591 -34.62 11.33 -10.04
N VAL A 592 -35.19 10.85 -11.15
CA VAL A 592 -36.62 10.65 -11.30
C VAL A 592 -36.81 9.18 -11.59
N VAL A 593 -37.04 8.43 -10.51
CA VAL A 593 -37.39 7.01 -10.54
C VAL A 593 -38.55 6.84 -11.51
N SER A 594 -38.33 6.15 -12.63
CA SER A 594 -39.42 5.68 -13.45
C SER A 594 -40.25 4.74 -12.57
N LYS A 595 -41.45 5.18 -12.17
CA LYS A 595 -42.40 4.36 -11.41
C LYS A 595 -42.73 3.13 -12.25
N GLN A 596 -42.03 2.02 -11.99
CA GLN A 596 -42.60 0.71 -12.26
C GLN A 596 -43.89 0.64 -11.45
N LYS A 597 -45.03 0.56 -12.13
CA LYS A 597 -46.29 0.14 -11.52
C LYS A 597 -46.11 -1.31 -11.05
N SER A 598 -45.57 -1.52 -9.86
CA SER A 598 -45.66 -2.80 -9.17
C SER A 598 -47.11 -2.96 -8.73
N THR A 599 -47.80 -3.96 -9.26
CA THR A 599 -49.21 -4.24 -8.97
C THR A 599 -49.41 -5.05 -7.69
N GLY A 600 -48.63 -4.79 -6.63
CA GLY A 600 -48.82 -5.39 -5.32
C GLY A 600 -47.73 -5.01 -4.31
N ILE A 601 -48.12 -4.68 -3.08
CA ILE A 601 -47.22 -4.39 -1.96
C ILE A 601 -46.91 -5.70 -1.23
N ASP A 602 -45.63 -6.06 -1.19
CA ASP A 602 -45.14 -7.20 -0.41
C ASP A 602 -44.96 -6.80 1.06
N VAL A 603 -46.01 -7.04 1.85
CA VAL A 603 -46.05 -6.68 3.28
C VAL A 603 -45.04 -7.48 4.09
N ASP A 604 -44.73 -8.71 3.70
CA ASP A 604 -43.80 -9.57 4.44
C ASP A 604 -42.38 -9.03 4.34
N ARG A 605 -41.95 -8.65 3.12
CA ARG A 605 -40.64 -8.02 2.93
C ARG A 605 -40.51 -6.69 3.67
N ILE A 606 -41.57 -5.87 3.69
CA ILE A 606 -41.55 -4.57 4.39
C ILE A 606 -41.53 -4.75 5.90
N ALA A 607 -42.31 -5.70 6.43
CA ALA A 607 -42.33 -6.02 7.86
C ALA A 607 -40.96 -6.54 8.33
N ASP A 608 -40.31 -7.39 7.53
CA ASP A 608 -38.96 -7.90 7.81
C ASP A 608 -37.92 -6.78 7.81
N LEU A 609 -37.96 -5.87 6.83
CA LEU A 609 -37.08 -4.69 6.77
C LEU A 609 -37.28 -3.76 7.98
N ALA A 610 -38.52 -3.57 8.41
CA ALA A 610 -38.85 -2.75 9.58
C ALA A 610 -38.65 -3.50 10.91
N LYS A 611 -38.31 -4.78 10.88
CA LYS A 611 -38.25 -5.70 12.04
C LYS A 611 -39.52 -5.68 12.89
N LEU A 612 -40.68 -5.59 12.23
CA LEU A 612 -42.01 -5.61 12.86
C LEU A 612 -42.71 -6.94 12.59
N ARG A 613 -43.45 -7.47 13.57
CA ARG A 613 -44.31 -8.64 13.35
C ARG A 613 -45.70 -8.20 12.91
N ALA A 614 -46.11 -8.56 11.70
CA ALA A 614 -47.47 -8.38 11.20
C ALA A 614 -48.28 -9.70 11.33
N PRO A 615 -49.27 -9.79 12.25
CA PRO A 615 -50.12 -10.97 12.38
C PRO A 615 -50.87 -11.25 11.07
N ALA A 616 -51.00 -12.53 10.71
CA ALA A 616 -51.59 -12.94 9.42
C ALA A 616 -52.98 -12.32 9.13
N GLN A 617 -53.77 -12.09 10.18
CA GLN A 617 -55.12 -11.51 10.09
C GLN A 617 -55.14 -10.00 9.77
N GLU A 618 -54.02 -9.29 9.95
CA GLU A 618 -53.93 -7.84 9.73
C GLU A 618 -53.18 -7.48 8.43
N ARG A 619 -52.54 -8.46 7.78
CA ARG A 619 -51.67 -8.24 6.60
C ARG A 619 -52.42 -7.67 5.41
N GLU A 620 -53.61 -8.17 5.11
CA GLU A 620 -54.43 -7.64 4.00
C GLU A 620 -54.86 -6.19 4.26
N LYS A 621 -55.16 -5.86 5.52
CA LYS A 621 -55.53 -4.50 5.93
C LYS A 621 -54.34 -3.55 5.80
N ILE A 622 -53.15 -3.98 6.23
CA ILE A 622 -51.90 -3.19 6.11
C ILE A 622 -51.54 -2.98 4.63
N ALA A 623 -51.65 -4.03 3.79
CA ALA A 623 -51.43 -3.92 2.36
C ALA A 623 -52.35 -2.87 1.72
N ALA A 624 -53.65 -2.91 2.06
CA ALA A 624 -54.64 -1.96 1.55
C ALA A 624 -54.34 -0.51 1.97
N GLN A 625 -54.01 -0.30 3.25
CA GLN A 625 -53.67 1.03 3.77
C GLN A 625 -52.39 1.60 3.15
N MET A 626 -51.36 0.77 2.97
CA MET A 626 -50.12 1.19 2.31
C MET A 626 -50.37 1.53 0.83
N GLN A 627 -51.24 0.78 0.16
CA GLN A 627 -51.61 1.06 -1.23
C GLN A 627 -52.36 2.39 -1.36
N GLU A 628 -53.21 2.70 -0.39
CA GLU A 628 -53.93 3.98 -0.31
C GLU A 628 -52.95 5.15 -0.09
N MET A 629 -51.98 5.00 0.82
CA MET A 629 -50.93 6.00 1.05
C MET A 629 -50.05 6.25 -0.17
N ILE A 630 -49.64 5.18 -0.87
CA ILE A 630 -48.86 5.30 -2.11
C ILE A 630 -49.69 5.97 -3.20
N THR A 631 -50.98 5.65 -3.30
CA THR A 631 -51.89 6.28 -4.27
C THR A 631 -52.01 7.78 -4.00
N PHE A 632 -52.17 8.18 -2.74
CA PHE A 632 -52.20 9.60 -2.35
C PHE A 632 -50.87 10.32 -2.61
N ALA A 633 -49.74 9.72 -2.27
CA ALA A 633 -48.41 10.27 -2.54
C ALA A 633 -48.15 10.43 -4.05
N ASN A 634 -48.65 9.48 -4.86
CA ASN A 634 -48.56 9.56 -6.31
C ASN A 634 -49.38 10.72 -6.88
N GLN A 635 -50.58 10.97 -6.35
CA GLN A 635 -51.41 12.12 -6.73
C GLN A 635 -50.71 13.46 -6.44
N LEU A 636 -50.01 13.57 -5.30
CA LEU A 636 -49.24 14.78 -4.97
C LEU A 636 -48.09 15.03 -5.95
N GLY A 637 -47.47 13.97 -6.46
CA GLY A 637 -46.38 14.06 -7.44
C GLY A 637 -46.81 14.38 -8.87
N GLU A 638 -48.11 14.36 -9.16
CA GLU A 638 -48.68 14.76 -10.47
C GLU A 638 -48.96 16.27 -10.55
N LEU A 639 -48.82 17.00 -9.44
CA LEU A 639 -49.00 18.45 -9.40
C LEU A 639 -47.76 19.16 -9.95
N ASP A 640 -47.95 20.06 -10.92
CA ASP A 640 -46.90 20.92 -11.46
C ASP A 640 -46.55 22.03 -10.46
N THR A 641 -45.39 21.89 -9.81
CA THR A 641 -44.87 22.84 -8.82
C THR A 641 -43.74 23.70 -9.37
N SER A 642 -43.46 23.67 -10.67
CA SER A 642 -42.34 24.38 -11.30
C SER A 642 -42.43 25.92 -11.16
N GLY A 643 -43.64 26.46 -10.98
CA GLY A 643 -43.90 27.88 -10.70
C GLY A 643 -44.16 28.21 -9.22
N VAL A 644 -44.03 27.24 -8.32
CA VAL A 644 -44.26 27.42 -6.88
C VAL A 644 -42.90 27.61 -6.20
N GLU A 645 -42.56 28.86 -5.92
CA GLU A 645 -41.41 29.21 -5.06
C GLU A 645 -41.51 28.39 -3.75
N PRO A 646 -40.41 27.79 -3.26
CA PRO A 646 -40.41 27.03 -2.02
C PRO A 646 -41.00 27.92 -0.93
N MET A 647 -42.17 27.55 -0.39
CA MET A 647 -42.78 28.35 0.66
C MET A 647 -41.78 28.43 1.81
N ALA A 648 -41.30 29.65 2.06
CA ALA A 648 -40.66 29.99 3.32
C ALA A 648 -41.52 29.40 4.44
N HIS A 649 -40.87 28.69 5.35
CA HIS A 649 -41.51 27.91 6.42
C HIS A 649 -42.81 28.56 6.90
N VAL A 650 -43.89 27.76 6.97
CA VAL A 650 -45.24 28.20 7.40
C VAL A 650 -45.23 28.86 8.79
N ILE A 651 -44.13 28.71 9.53
CA ILE A 651 -43.84 29.37 10.79
C ILE A 651 -42.53 30.17 10.58
N PRO A 652 -42.50 31.48 10.89
CA PRO A 652 -41.27 32.25 10.83
C PRO A 652 -40.20 31.57 11.71
N ILE A 653 -39.10 31.14 11.10
CA ILE A 653 -37.94 30.66 11.85
C ILE A 653 -37.20 31.89 12.36
N SER A 654 -37.51 32.30 13.59
CA SER A 654 -36.59 33.09 14.37
C SER A 654 -35.66 32.14 15.12
N ASN A 655 -34.36 32.34 14.99
CA ASN A 655 -33.45 31.74 15.96
C ASN A 655 -33.76 32.37 17.32
N VAL A 656 -34.30 31.57 18.24
CA VAL A 656 -34.53 31.98 19.62
C VAL A 656 -33.19 31.98 20.33
N PHE A 657 -32.36 32.99 20.06
CA PHE A 657 -31.16 33.22 20.84
C PHE A 657 -31.58 33.74 22.23
N ARG A 658 -31.65 32.82 23.20
CA ARG A 658 -31.68 33.20 24.60
C ARG A 658 -30.36 33.91 24.91
N LYS A 659 -30.41 35.05 25.61
CA LYS A 659 -29.19 35.65 26.16
C LYS A 659 -28.48 34.61 27.02
N ASP A 660 -27.21 34.39 26.73
CA ASP A 660 -26.40 33.42 27.46
C ASP A 660 -26.31 33.88 28.92
N GLN A 661 -27.03 33.17 29.78
CA GLN A 661 -27.03 33.42 31.22
C GLN A 661 -26.26 32.26 31.83
N PRO A 662 -25.04 32.47 32.33
CA PRO A 662 -24.31 31.41 33.01
C PRO A 662 -25.09 31.01 34.26
N ILE A 663 -25.73 29.85 34.18
CA ILE A 663 -26.35 29.17 35.31
C ILE A 663 -25.51 27.92 35.63
N PRO A 664 -25.46 27.49 36.90
CA PRO A 664 -24.87 26.21 37.25
C PRO A 664 -25.50 25.10 36.42
N SER A 665 -24.67 24.16 35.95
CA SER A 665 -25.18 22.94 35.32
C SER A 665 -26.02 22.16 36.32
N PHE A 666 -26.98 21.37 35.84
CA PHE A 666 -27.76 20.51 36.71
C PHE A 666 -26.85 19.55 37.49
N GLU A 667 -27.16 19.36 38.77
CA GLU A 667 -26.49 18.37 39.61
C GLU A 667 -26.69 16.96 39.02
N ARG A 668 -25.65 16.11 39.17
CA ARG A 668 -25.62 14.77 38.57
C ARG A 668 -26.82 13.92 39.00
N GLU A 669 -27.27 14.01 40.26
CA GLU A 669 -28.47 13.29 40.70
C GLU A 669 -29.75 13.75 39.98
N ALA A 670 -29.89 15.05 39.71
CA ALA A 670 -31.07 15.61 39.04
C ALA A 670 -31.15 15.14 37.58
N LEU A 671 -30.00 15.04 36.90
CA LEU A 671 -29.92 14.54 35.54
C LEU A 671 -30.22 13.05 35.43
N LEU A 672 -29.98 12.28 36.48
CA LEU A 672 -30.19 10.82 36.48
C LEU A 672 -31.56 10.40 37.03
N GLN A 673 -32.33 11.32 37.63
CA GLN A 673 -33.62 11.03 38.27
C GLN A 673 -34.59 10.23 37.40
N ASN A 674 -34.57 10.46 36.08
CA ASN A 674 -35.47 9.79 35.13
C ASN A 674 -34.82 8.58 34.43
N ALA A 675 -33.60 8.18 34.81
CA ALA A 675 -32.92 7.04 34.23
C ALA A 675 -33.60 5.72 34.67
N PRO A 676 -33.94 4.81 33.73
CA PRO A 676 -34.59 3.53 34.07
C PRO A 676 -33.74 2.64 34.98
N LYS A 677 -32.41 2.77 34.89
CA LYS A 677 -31.43 2.11 35.75
C LYS A 677 -30.14 2.93 35.78
N GLN A 678 -29.54 3.06 36.96
CA GLN A 678 -28.29 3.78 37.18
C GLN A 678 -27.22 2.82 37.69
N LEU A 679 -25.96 3.02 37.29
CA LEU A 679 -24.78 2.31 37.81
C LEU A 679 -23.64 3.32 37.95
N ASP A 680 -23.03 3.41 39.13
CA ASP A 680 -21.89 4.29 39.45
C ASP A 680 -22.05 5.76 39.05
N GLY A 681 -23.27 6.30 39.13
CA GLY A 681 -23.55 7.68 38.75
C GLY A 681 -23.63 7.91 37.24
N TYR A 682 -23.92 6.85 36.47
CA TYR A 682 -24.16 6.89 35.03
C TYR A 682 -25.45 6.16 34.65
N TYR A 683 -25.94 6.43 33.44
CA TYR A 683 -27.02 5.67 32.81
C TYR A 683 -26.56 4.23 32.56
N PHE A 684 -27.29 3.25 33.06
CA PHE A 684 -27.04 1.86 32.74
C PHE A 684 -27.74 1.50 31.44
N VAL A 685 -26.95 1.22 30.40
CA VAL A 685 -27.44 0.68 29.13
C VAL A 685 -27.12 -0.82 29.09
N PRO A 686 -28.13 -1.71 29.09
CA PRO A 686 -27.88 -3.14 29.00
C PRO A 686 -27.20 -3.50 27.67
N ARG A 687 -26.27 -4.45 27.74
CA ARG A 687 -25.57 -4.98 26.56
C ARG A 687 -26.59 -5.63 25.63
N VAL A 688 -26.69 -5.14 24.40
CA VAL A 688 -27.44 -5.83 23.34
C VAL A 688 -26.62 -7.07 22.99
N VAL A 689 -27.18 -8.24 23.25
CA VAL A 689 -26.59 -9.52 22.83
C VAL A 689 -27.06 -9.74 21.40
N GLU A 690 -26.16 -9.57 20.44
CA GLU A 690 -26.32 -10.08 19.07
C GLU A 690 -25.68 -11.46 18.96
#